data_AF-A0A350YEL4-F1
#
_entry.id   AF-A0A350YEL4-F1
#
_cell.length_a   1.000
_cell.length_b   1.000
_cell.length_c   1.000
_cell.angle_alpha   90.00
_cell.angle_beta   90.00
_cell.angle_gamma   90.00
#
_symmetry.space_group_name_H-M   'P 1'
#
loop_
_entity.id
_entity.type
_entity.pdbx_description
1 polymer ?
#
loop_
_entity_poly.entity_id
_entity_poly.type
_entity_poly.pdbx_seq_one_letter_code
_entity_poly.pdbx_strand_id
1 'polypeptide(L)'
;MMGRILSDQNRSNSLSDESQLKEQGIHQAQEVIYQFLIKSVNQANPETVLMEFKQLFWIGENLVDPNVNQALHQIVSSKNEEEFRNTLKRACYILINNWSSKRTTQPIKELIQILAEVPIEQPTLAPTLNRIRTFISNFITSQDYQELKLFASPDNLDAKRHWTERYTSYLLVPQYLDSRNPIEQREIAKNLSKRLKKQFKLELAMYTARCDSPTFQEGRIPNPTRLGDKAIRLIKKVSAQHLSFSYVKHAAHFLQQVKTTNYIEFKEKIHKYLIFAGHQNSSLKLLDDQLNPKLNHLYANHESKPLTTELLLRTCRRLIEFLTTEDGQEPSPLFILLTTQGSPLTIVITLLKIILICKNAQTHLEVCIAKLILYYENSGEKECKWLIEFLEIFNIVFTIYNEDIQYNLIKIHTQDNDSENPYLIDLDAYRVFSQLKGADLRAADLSGLDIRNSDLIAADLRDADLCGADLSHADLSLAKLTSAKLIGATLNHTEFSSAMLNSADLSSASLRNADLRCANLRLANLNSANLTAAKMRRADIQRADLSHANLSHASMKACDLRGANLDHADLSHVNLCYANLCYANLSHANLRSAELRRSKLHHANLSEANLDRANLTYASLKGINLSGADLTRVDLSGGNLSDADLSNALLRHVNLNGTNLSNANLSGANLFGTNLSRAKVKGTYFSKNSGLSEEMKLELEQQGAIIEEESDAIEDSF
;
A
#
# COMPACT_ATOMS: atom_id res chain seq x y z
N MET A 1 83.05 0.59 -11.05
CA MET A 1 81.83 0.14 -11.76
C MET A 1 80.86 -0.49 -10.75
N MET A 2 80.40 0.30 -9.77
CA MET A 2 79.40 -0.07 -8.75
C MET A 2 78.68 1.21 -8.35
N GLY A 3 77.58 1.53 -9.03
CA GLY A 3 76.84 2.77 -8.73
C GLY A 3 75.58 3.04 -9.57
N ARG A 4 74.98 2.03 -10.23
CA ARG A 4 73.80 2.24 -11.11
C ARG A 4 72.79 1.09 -11.17
N ILE A 5 72.59 0.30 -10.09
CA ILE A 5 71.58 -0.79 -10.09
C ILE A 5 70.53 -0.66 -8.95
N LEU A 6 70.62 0.35 -8.08
CA LEU A 6 69.68 0.51 -6.95
C LEU A 6 68.53 1.53 -7.16
N SER A 7 68.25 1.97 -8.40
CA SER A 7 67.20 2.99 -8.64
C SER A 7 65.89 2.49 -9.26
N ASP A 8 65.83 1.27 -9.79
CA ASP A 8 64.65 0.82 -10.56
C ASP A 8 63.71 -0.13 -9.79
N GLN A 9 64.14 -0.78 -8.70
CA GLN A 9 63.23 -1.58 -7.85
C GLN A 9 62.40 -0.73 -6.86
N ASN A 10 62.83 0.50 -6.54
CA ASN A 10 62.04 1.41 -5.69
C ASN A 10 60.98 2.21 -6.46
N ARG A 11 61.01 2.22 -7.80
CA ARG A 11 60.02 2.94 -8.64
C ARG A 11 58.79 2.10 -8.98
N SER A 12 58.89 0.77 -8.97
CA SER A 12 57.73 -0.11 -9.21
C SER A 12 56.87 -0.31 -7.96
N ASN A 13 57.46 -0.33 -6.76
CA ASN A 13 56.71 -0.39 -5.49
C ASN A 13 56.07 0.96 -5.12
N SER A 14 56.67 2.10 -5.49
CA SER A 14 56.10 3.42 -5.21
C SER A 14 54.82 3.72 -6.02
N LEU A 15 54.68 3.14 -7.22
CA LEU A 15 53.49 3.32 -8.06
C LEU A 15 52.28 2.53 -7.55
N SER A 16 52.50 1.34 -6.95
CA SER A 16 51.43 0.57 -6.30
C SER A 16 51.00 1.17 -4.95
N ASP A 17 51.94 1.75 -4.21
CA ASP A 17 51.64 2.44 -2.95
C ASP A 17 50.91 3.77 -3.20
N GLU A 18 51.27 4.53 -4.25
CA GLU A 18 50.55 5.75 -4.62
C GLU A 18 49.13 5.51 -5.13
N SER A 19 48.86 4.40 -5.84
CA SER A 19 47.50 4.04 -6.25
C SER A 19 46.65 3.60 -5.06
N GLN A 20 47.21 2.82 -4.14
CA GLN A 20 46.53 2.40 -2.91
C GLN A 20 46.25 3.57 -1.97
N LEU A 21 47.18 4.52 -1.83
CA LEU A 21 46.99 5.75 -1.05
C LEU A 21 45.92 6.67 -1.67
N LYS A 22 45.83 6.74 -3.00
CA LYS A 22 44.77 7.49 -3.70
C LYS A 22 43.40 6.84 -3.54
N GLU A 23 43.31 5.50 -3.63
CA GLU A 23 42.06 4.75 -3.37
C GLU A 23 41.58 4.90 -1.92
N GLN A 24 42.51 4.84 -0.95
CA GLN A 24 42.20 5.09 0.47
C GLN A 24 41.69 6.52 0.70
N GLY A 25 42.28 7.51 0.02
CA GLY A 25 41.83 8.92 0.10
C GLY A 25 40.43 9.13 -0.47
N ILE A 26 40.08 8.45 -1.57
CA ILE A 26 38.74 8.53 -2.18
C ILE A 26 37.70 7.86 -1.26
N HIS A 27 38.00 6.69 -0.69
CA HIS A 27 37.09 6.03 0.24
C HIS A 27 36.82 6.87 1.49
N GLN A 28 37.84 7.53 2.03
CA GLN A 28 37.68 8.46 3.15
C GLN A 28 36.80 9.66 2.78
N ALA A 29 37.00 10.24 1.59
CA ALA A 29 36.16 11.32 1.08
C ALA A 29 34.68 10.89 0.91
N GLN A 30 34.44 9.68 0.41
CA GLN A 30 33.09 9.13 0.28
C GLN A 30 32.42 8.98 1.65
N GLU A 31 33.13 8.46 2.66
CA GLU A 31 32.57 8.26 3.99
C GLU A 31 32.18 9.57 4.67
N VAL A 32 32.96 10.65 4.48
CA VAL A 32 32.62 12.00 4.97
C VAL A 32 31.25 12.46 4.41
N ILE A 33 31.00 12.24 3.12
CA ILE A 33 29.73 12.59 2.48
C ILE A 33 28.59 11.73 3.03
N TYR A 34 28.79 10.42 3.20
CA TYR A 34 27.75 9.53 3.70
C TYR A 34 27.35 9.85 5.14
N GLN A 35 28.32 10.10 6.03
CA GLN A 35 28.05 10.45 7.43
C GLN A 35 27.30 11.78 7.55
N PHE A 36 27.63 12.77 6.70
CA PHE A 36 26.89 14.02 6.61
C PHE A 36 25.41 13.77 6.27
N LEU A 37 25.13 13.01 5.20
CA LEU A 37 23.75 12.72 4.79
C LEU A 37 22.98 11.91 5.83
N ILE A 38 23.60 10.93 6.49
CA ILE A 38 22.98 10.17 7.58
C ILE A 38 22.59 11.11 8.74
N LYS A 39 23.47 12.05 9.10
CA LYS A 39 23.19 13.03 10.16
C LYS A 39 22.04 13.96 9.76
N SER A 40 22.09 14.55 8.58
CA SER A 40 21.06 15.47 8.06
C SER A 40 19.69 14.82 8.04
N VAL A 41 19.60 13.60 7.50
CA VAL A 41 18.36 12.83 7.39
C VAL A 41 17.73 12.46 8.75
N ASN A 42 18.55 12.32 9.78
CA ASN A 42 18.09 12.00 11.13
C ASN A 42 17.68 13.25 11.94
N GLN A 43 18.19 14.43 11.58
CA GLN A 43 18.02 15.66 12.37
C GLN A 43 17.11 16.71 11.71
N ALA A 44 17.03 16.74 10.38
CA ALA A 44 16.31 17.76 9.63
C ALA A 44 15.05 17.21 8.93
N ASN A 45 14.16 18.13 8.51
CA ASN A 45 12.99 17.77 7.73
C ASN A 45 13.40 17.37 6.29
N PRO A 46 12.57 16.59 5.56
CA PRO A 46 12.94 16.11 4.23
C PRO A 46 13.21 17.22 3.21
N GLU A 47 12.50 18.35 3.30
CA GLU A 47 12.72 19.52 2.43
C GLU A 47 14.12 20.12 2.59
N THR A 48 14.60 20.28 3.83
CA THR A 48 15.96 20.77 4.11
C THR A 48 17.01 19.79 3.58
N VAL A 49 16.79 18.49 3.80
CA VAL A 49 17.70 17.43 3.32
C VAL A 49 17.77 17.40 1.79
N LEU A 50 16.64 17.55 1.10
CA LEU A 50 16.59 17.65 -0.37
C LEU A 50 17.34 18.89 -0.87
N MET A 51 17.21 20.02 -0.16
CA MET A 51 17.95 21.25 -0.46
C MET A 51 19.46 21.06 -0.28
N GLU A 52 19.90 20.48 0.85
CA GLU A 52 21.31 20.15 1.11
C GLU A 52 21.88 19.19 0.06
N PHE A 53 21.11 18.16 -0.33
CA PHE A 53 21.50 17.24 -1.40
C PHE A 53 21.66 17.95 -2.75
N LYS A 54 20.71 18.84 -3.10
CA LYS A 54 20.77 19.63 -4.35
C LYS A 54 21.96 20.60 -4.33
N GLN A 55 22.25 21.21 -3.19
CA GLN A 55 23.42 22.08 -3.01
C GLN A 55 24.72 21.31 -3.20
N LEU A 56 24.82 20.11 -2.60
CA LEU A 56 26.00 19.24 -2.69
C LEU A 56 26.31 18.84 -4.14
N PHE A 57 25.35 18.28 -4.87
CA PHE A 57 25.62 17.65 -6.16
C PHE A 57 25.29 18.53 -7.39
N TRP A 58 24.32 19.46 -7.32
CA TRP A 58 23.88 20.24 -8.49
C TRP A 58 24.45 21.65 -8.54
N ILE A 59 24.58 22.31 -7.38
CA ILE A 59 25.03 23.71 -7.30
C ILE A 59 26.54 23.77 -7.07
N GLY A 60 27.09 22.88 -6.24
CA GLY A 60 28.52 22.82 -5.93
C GLY A 60 29.05 24.06 -5.20
N GLU A 61 28.16 24.87 -4.62
CA GLU A 61 28.49 26.05 -3.81
C GLU A 61 27.58 26.11 -2.57
N ASN A 62 28.17 26.51 -1.44
CA ASN A 62 27.54 26.82 -0.15
C ASN A 62 26.80 25.68 0.59
N LEU A 63 27.54 24.62 0.93
CA LEU A 63 27.22 23.83 2.13
C LEU A 63 27.87 24.45 3.37
N VAL A 64 27.21 24.31 4.52
CA VAL A 64 27.69 24.80 5.82
C VAL A 64 28.96 24.06 6.27
N ASP A 65 29.22 22.85 5.78
CA ASP A 65 30.38 22.04 6.16
C ASP A 65 31.50 22.06 5.08
N PRO A 66 32.64 22.73 5.34
CA PRO A 66 33.75 22.82 4.39
C PRO A 66 34.42 21.46 4.10
N ASN A 67 34.32 20.50 5.02
CA ASN A 67 34.95 19.19 4.85
C ASN A 67 34.24 18.36 3.77
N VAL A 68 32.92 18.49 3.66
CA VAL A 68 32.10 17.77 2.66
C VAL A 68 32.39 18.28 1.25
N ASN A 69 32.57 19.60 1.10
CA ASN A 69 32.96 20.19 -0.18
C ASN A 69 34.36 19.74 -0.61
N GLN A 70 35.32 19.72 0.32
CA GLN A 70 36.66 19.22 0.05
C GLN A 70 36.65 17.75 -0.37
N ALA A 71 35.84 16.92 0.30
CA ALA A 71 35.66 15.51 -0.06
C ALA A 71 35.07 15.34 -1.46
N LEU A 72 34.02 16.09 -1.82
CA LEU A 72 33.45 16.06 -3.16
C LEU A 72 34.46 16.50 -4.23
N HIS A 73 35.23 17.57 -3.96
CA HIS A 73 36.29 18.03 -4.84
C HIS A 73 37.38 16.97 -5.05
N GLN A 74 37.76 16.23 -4.01
CA GLN A 74 38.72 15.13 -4.11
C GLN A 74 38.20 14.01 -5.02
N ILE A 75 36.93 13.62 -4.89
CA ILE A 75 36.29 12.59 -5.73
C ILE A 75 36.24 13.04 -7.19
N VAL A 76 35.78 14.26 -7.48
CA VAL A 76 35.66 14.78 -8.85
C VAL A 76 37.03 15.02 -9.50
N SER A 77 38.05 15.37 -8.72
CA SER A 77 39.41 15.62 -9.22
C SER A 77 40.16 14.33 -9.57
N SER A 78 39.72 13.18 -9.06
CA SER A 78 40.29 11.86 -9.38
C SER A 78 40.12 11.45 -10.86
N LYS A 79 39.23 12.14 -11.61
CA LYS A 79 38.82 11.81 -12.99
C LYS A 79 38.18 10.41 -13.15
N ASN A 80 37.85 9.73 -12.06
CA ASN A 80 37.15 8.45 -12.10
C ASN A 80 35.64 8.68 -12.01
N GLU A 81 34.95 8.63 -13.15
CA GLU A 81 33.49 8.80 -13.24
C GLU A 81 32.74 7.72 -12.45
N GLU A 82 33.29 6.51 -12.37
CA GLU A 82 32.67 5.40 -11.64
C GLU A 82 32.61 5.67 -10.13
N GLU A 83 33.64 6.29 -9.55
CA GLU A 83 33.66 6.65 -8.13
C GLU A 83 32.64 7.74 -7.81
N PHE A 84 32.51 8.76 -8.66
CA PHE A 84 31.47 9.78 -8.50
C PHE A 84 30.06 9.15 -8.62
N ARG A 85 29.85 8.28 -9.61
CA ARG A 85 28.59 7.55 -9.80
C ARG A 85 28.23 6.70 -8.58
N ASN A 86 29.17 5.94 -8.04
CA ASN A 86 28.98 5.13 -6.85
C ASN A 86 28.64 5.97 -5.62
N THR A 87 29.31 7.12 -5.49
CA THR A 87 29.05 8.10 -4.42
C THR A 87 27.63 8.66 -4.48
N LEU A 88 27.23 9.15 -5.65
CA LEU A 88 25.89 9.68 -5.89
C LEU A 88 24.82 8.60 -5.68
N LYS A 89 25.06 7.39 -6.21
CA LYS A 89 24.15 6.25 -6.05
C LYS A 89 23.92 5.91 -4.58
N ARG A 90 25.00 5.72 -3.80
CA ARG A 90 24.88 5.38 -2.38
C ARG A 90 24.23 6.51 -1.57
N ALA A 91 24.56 7.77 -1.88
CA ALA A 91 23.91 8.94 -1.28
C ALA A 91 22.39 8.91 -1.47
N CYS A 92 21.89 8.65 -2.68
CA CYS A 92 20.46 8.52 -2.95
C CYS A 92 19.83 7.39 -2.10
N TYR A 93 20.47 6.23 -2.03
CA TYR A 93 19.94 5.10 -1.25
C TYR A 93 19.93 5.35 0.27
N ILE A 94 20.87 6.12 0.82
CA ILE A 94 20.83 6.54 2.23
C ILE A 94 19.54 7.34 2.52
N LEU A 95 19.23 8.33 1.67
CA LEU A 95 18.03 9.15 1.79
C LEU A 95 16.77 8.31 1.66
N ILE A 96 16.70 7.48 0.60
CA ILE A 96 15.56 6.62 0.30
C ILE A 96 15.35 5.61 1.43
N ASN A 97 16.39 5.01 2.02
CA ASN A 97 16.24 4.04 3.11
C ASN A 97 15.53 4.67 4.29
N ASN A 98 16.00 5.85 4.70
CA ASN A 98 15.45 6.52 5.86
C ASN A 98 14.00 6.96 5.62
N TRP A 99 13.71 7.59 4.48
CA TRP A 99 12.35 8.02 4.16
C TRP A 99 11.40 6.84 3.94
N SER A 100 11.89 5.73 3.37
CA SER A 100 11.13 4.49 3.23
C SER A 100 10.84 3.86 4.60
N SER A 101 11.81 3.85 5.53
CA SER A 101 11.62 3.38 6.90
C SER A 101 10.58 4.22 7.66
N LYS A 102 10.54 5.54 7.41
CA LYS A 102 9.53 6.47 7.93
C LYS A 102 8.23 6.49 7.10
N ARG A 103 8.11 5.64 6.07
CA ARG A 103 6.98 5.51 5.14
C ARG A 103 6.56 6.82 4.47
N THR A 104 7.47 7.77 4.30
CA THR A 104 7.25 9.01 3.56
C THR A 104 7.63 8.83 2.10
N THR A 105 6.65 8.69 1.20
CA THR A 105 6.91 8.49 -0.24
C THR A 105 7.02 9.79 -1.04
N GLN A 106 6.57 10.91 -0.48
CA GLN A 106 6.63 12.22 -1.13
C GLN A 106 8.08 12.74 -1.33
N PRO A 107 8.97 12.70 -0.32
CA PRO A 107 10.36 13.15 -0.51
C PRO A 107 11.15 12.28 -1.50
N ILE A 108 10.82 11.00 -1.61
CA ILE A 108 11.45 10.07 -2.59
C ILE A 108 11.08 10.49 -4.02
N LYS A 109 9.81 10.87 -4.25
CA LYS A 109 9.37 11.38 -5.56
C LYS A 109 10.06 12.69 -5.90
N GLU A 110 10.18 13.60 -4.94
CA GLU A 110 10.86 14.88 -5.11
C GLU A 110 12.35 14.72 -5.37
N LEU A 111 13.04 13.79 -4.68
CA LEU A 111 14.43 13.43 -4.97
C LEU A 111 14.59 12.97 -6.42
N ILE A 112 13.74 12.06 -6.87
CA ILE A 112 13.80 11.53 -8.24
C ILE A 112 13.47 12.62 -9.26
N GLN A 113 12.55 13.55 -8.93
CA GLN A 113 12.27 14.72 -9.76
C GLN A 113 13.49 15.65 -9.86
N ILE A 114 14.19 15.92 -8.75
CA ILE A 114 15.44 16.70 -8.75
C ILE A 114 16.51 16.01 -9.61
N LEU A 115 16.66 14.70 -9.49
CA LEU A 115 17.59 13.93 -10.33
C LEU A 115 17.21 13.98 -11.81
N ALA A 116 15.92 14.15 -12.14
CA ALA A 116 15.43 14.31 -13.51
C ALA A 116 15.65 15.73 -14.08
N GLU A 117 15.94 16.72 -13.24
CA GLU A 117 16.24 18.08 -13.69
C GLU A 117 17.61 18.11 -14.38
N VAL A 118 17.61 18.29 -15.70
CA VAL A 118 18.84 18.50 -16.48
C VAL A 118 19.56 19.73 -15.92
N PRO A 119 20.83 19.62 -15.48
CA PRO A 119 21.56 20.78 -15.01
C PRO A 119 21.67 21.80 -16.14
N ILE A 120 21.27 23.04 -15.87
CA ILE A 120 21.20 24.15 -16.83
C ILE A 120 22.54 24.28 -17.59
N GLU A 121 22.50 24.23 -18.92
CA GLU A 121 23.63 24.42 -19.85
C GLU A 121 24.16 25.87 -19.89
N GLN A 122 24.30 26.54 -18.75
CA GLN A 122 24.98 27.84 -18.73
C GLN A 122 26.49 27.61 -18.60
N PRO A 123 27.31 28.01 -19.58
CA PRO A 123 28.75 27.80 -19.55
C PRO A 123 29.36 28.57 -18.38
N THR A 124 29.89 27.83 -17.40
CA THR A 124 30.62 28.38 -16.25
C THR A 124 32.12 28.23 -16.45
N LEU A 125 32.90 29.21 -15.98
CA LEU A 125 34.38 29.19 -16.01
C LEU A 125 34.99 28.14 -15.07
N ALA A 126 34.20 27.51 -14.20
CA ALA A 126 34.64 26.52 -13.23
C ALA A 126 34.71 25.10 -13.86
N PRO A 127 35.91 24.51 -14.06
CA PRO A 127 36.06 23.21 -14.72
C PRO A 127 35.47 22.04 -13.92
N THR A 128 35.42 22.14 -12.59
CA THR A 128 34.84 21.12 -11.70
C THR A 128 33.33 21.02 -11.85
N LEU A 129 32.63 22.15 -11.94
CA LEU A 129 31.17 22.18 -12.12
C LEU A 129 30.77 21.60 -13.48
N ASN A 130 31.50 21.94 -14.54
CA ASN A 130 31.24 21.36 -15.87
C ASN A 130 31.39 19.82 -15.84
N ARG A 131 32.38 19.28 -15.12
CA ARG A 131 32.56 17.83 -14.96
C ARG A 131 31.44 17.18 -14.17
N ILE A 132 31.03 17.76 -13.05
CA ILE A 132 29.90 17.26 -12.24
C ILE A 132 28.63 17.19 -13.10
N ARG A 133 28.35 18.23 -13.90
CA ARG A 133 27.20 18.24 -14.82
C ARG A 133 27.28 17.14 -15.88
N THR A 134 28.47 16.90 -16.47
CA THR A 134 28.68 15.79 -17.40
C THR A 134 28.43 14.44 -16.74
N PHE A 135 28.99 14.22 -15.54
CA PHE A 135 28.81 12.96 -14.81
C PHE A 135 27.36 12.74 -14.38
N ILE A 136 26.63 13.79 -14.00
CA ILE A 136 25.19 13.73 -13.71
C ILE A 136 24.38 13.38 -14.98
N SER A 137 24.70 13.99 -16.12
CA SER A 137 24.04 13.66 -17.40
C SER A 137 24.24 12.19 -17.78
N ASN A 138 25.46 11.68 -17.63
CA ASN A 138 25.78 10.27 -17.82
C ASN A 138 25.04 9.38 -16.80
N PHE A 139 24.90 9.82 -15.55
CA PHE A 139 24.12 9.10 -14.55
C PHE A 139 22.64 9.01 -14.89
N ILE A 140 22.01 10.10 -15.36
CA ILE A 140 20.58 10.12 -15.72
C ILE A 140 20.27 9.16 -16.89
N THR A 141 21.24 8.96 -17.79
CA THR A 141 21.13 8.01 -18.91
C THR A 141 21.52 6.58 -18.54
N SER A 142 22.03 6.34 -17.32
CA SER A 142 22.50 5.04 -16.86
C SER A 142 21.39 4.13 -16.33
N GLN A 143 21.70 2.82 -16.26
CA GLN A 143 20.83 1.82 -15.63
C GLN A 143 20.59 2.11 -14.14
N ASP A 144 21.59 2.64 -13.42
CA ASP A 144 21.49 2.95 -11.99
C ASP A 144 20.35 3.97 -11.71
N TYR A 145 20.12 4.92 -12.62
CA TYR A 145 19.01 5.87 -12.49
C TYR A 145 17.65 5.24 -12.80
N GLN A 146 17.57 4.35 -13.78
CA GLN A 146 16.34 3.58 -14.05
C GLN A 146 15.95 2.72 -12.84
N GLU A 147 16.94 2.14 -12.15
CA GLU A 147 16.73 1.39 -10.91
C GLU A 147 16.19 2.28 -9.79
N LEU A 148 16.73 3.49 -9.61
CA LEU A 148 16.23 4.47 -8.63
C LEU A 148 14.79 4.91 -8.90
N LYS A 149 14.41 5.05 -10.17
CA LYS A 149 13.05 5.47 -10.57
C LYS A 149 11.97 4.51 -10.06
N LEU A 150 12.29 3.23 -9.87
CA LEU A 150 11.36 2.23 -9.32
C LEU A 150 10.84 2.59 -7.90
N PHE A 151 11.57 3.42 -7.14
CA PHE A 151 11.20 3.81 -5.77
C PHE A 151 10.21 5.00 -5.70
N ALA A 152 10.06 5.82 -6.75
CA ALA A 152 9.09 6.92 -6.80
C ALA A 152 7.64 6.47 -6.99
N SER A 153 7.43 5.27 -7.53
CA SER A 153 6.16 4.86 -8.12
C SER A 153 5.24 3.91 -7.32
N PRO A 154 5.43 3.58 -6.02
CA PRO A 154 4.73 2.43 -5.43
C PRO A 154 3.22 2.62 -5.20
N ASP A 155 2.70 3.84 -4.97
CA ASP A 155 1.39 3.99 -4.30
C ASP A 155 0.18 4.40 -5.16
N ASN A 156 0.31 4.68 -6.47
CA ASN A 156 -0.85 5.10 -7.29
C ASN A 156 -0.97 4.31 -8.60
N LEU A 157 -2.01 3.48 -8.68
CA LEU A 157 -2.50 2.80 -9.87
C LEU A 157 -3.23 3.80 -10.82
N ASP A 158 -2.51 4.80 -11.34
CA ASP A 158 -3.06 5.74 -12.34
C ASP A 158 -2.76 5.31 -13.78
N ALA A 159 -3.72 5.58 -14.66
CA ALA A 159 -3.93 4.97 -15.99
C ALA A 159 -2.98 5.41 -17.13
N LYS A 160 -1.78 5.95 -16.85
CA LYS A 160 -0.80 6.40 -17.87
C LYS A 160 0.63 5.90 -17.60
N ARG A 161 0.77 4.64 -17.20
CA ARG A 161 2.09 4.05 -16.88
C ARG A 161 2.50 2.99 -17.90
N HIS A 162 3.82 2.80 -18.04
CA HIS A 162 4.37 1.71 -18.84
C HIS A 162 4.01 0.37 -18.21
N TRP A 163 3.74 -0.66 -19.02
CA TRP A 163 3.18 -1.93 -18.52
C TRP A 163 4.13 -2.69 -17.57
N THR A 164 5.43 -2.45 -17.66
CA THR A 164 6.48 -3.09 -16.84
C THR A 164 6.46 -2.65 -15.38
N GLU A 165 6.04 -1.40 -15.07
CA GLU A 165 6.02 -0.85 -13.70
C GLU A 165 5.15 -1.66 -12.75
N ARG A 166 4.13 -2.35 -13.28
CA ARG A 166 3.27 -3.26 -12.53
C ARG A 166 4.03 -4.44 -11.92
N TYR A 167 5.12 -4.85 -12.54
CA TYR A 167 5.96 -5.98 -12.14
C TYR A 167 7.23 -5.53 -11.42
N THR A 168 7.26 -4.29 -10.89
CA THR A 168 8.39 -3.73 -10.12
C THR A 168 8.90 -4.67 -9.03
N SER A 169 8.01 -5.44 -8.40
CA SER A 169 8.42 -6.39 -7.36
C SER A 169 9.43 -7.45 -7.83
N TYR A 170 9.43 -7.80 -9.12
CA TYR A 170 10.42 -8.69 -9.74
C TYR A 170 11.63 -7.92 -10.27
N LEU A 171 11.44 -6.72 -10.83
CA LEU A 171 12.54 -5.87 -11.32
C LEU A 171 13.52 -5.46 -10.22
N LEU A 172 13.08 -5.44 -8.96
CA LEU A 172 13.94 -5.19 -7.79
C LEU A 172 14.81 -6.40 -7.40
N VAL A 173 14.52 -7.60 -7.90
CA VAL A 173 15.21 -8.84 -7.48
C VAL A 173 16.69 -8.87 -7.87
N PRO A 174 17.06 -8.57 -9.13
CA PRO A 174 18.48 -8.46 -9.50
C PRO A 174 19.25 -7.47 -8.63
N GLN A 175 18.62 -6.34 -8.27
CA GLN A 175 19.29 -5.27 -7.51
C GLN A 175 19.77 -5.71 -6.13
N TYR A 176 18.96 -6.47 -5.39
CA TYR A 176 19.35 -6.88 -4.02
C TYR A 176 20.24 -8.14 -3.99
N LEU A 177 20.32 -8.88 -5.08
CA LEU A 177 21.17 -10.06 -5.21
C LEU A 177 22.58 -9.73 -5.70
N ASP A 178 22.75 -8.65 -6.45
CA ASP A 178 24.07 -8.20 -6.90
C ASP A 178 24.93 -7.77 -5.70
N SER A 179 26.02 -8.49 -5.47
CA SER A 179 26.96 -8.19 -4.38
C SER A 179 27.78 -6.92 -4.63
N ARG A 180 27.77 -6.39 -5.86
CA ARG A 180 28.42 -5.13 -6.20
C ARG A 180 27.59 -3.92 -5.78
N ASN A 181 26.30 -4.09 -5.52
CA ASN A 181 25.44 -3.01 -5.06
C ASN A 181 25.66 -2.71 -3.56
N PRO A 182 25.58 -1.44 -3.14
CA PRO A 182 25.66 -1.07 -1.72
C PRO A 182 24.62 -1.80 -0.86
N ILE A 183 24.95 -2.03 0.42
CA ILE A 183 24.06 -2.74 1.35
C ILE A 183 22.71 -2.00 1.45
N GLU A 184 22.74 -0.67 1.49
CA GLU A 184 21.56 0.18 1.56
C GLU A 184 20.64 -0.05 0.34
N GLN A 185 21.18 -0.12 -0.88
CA GLN A 185 20.42 -0.44 -2.09
C GLN A 185 19.76 -1.82 -1.98
N ARG A 186 20.53 -2.81 -1.55
CA ARG A 186 20.07 -4.20 -1.46
C ARG A 186 18.95 -4.36 -0.43
N GLU A 187 19.06 -3.72 0.73
CA GLU A 187 18.05 -3.79 1.78
C GLU A 187 16.73 -3.14 1.36
N ILE A 188 16.77 -1.94 0.78
CA ILE A 188 15.57 -1.21 0.35
C ILE A 188 14.88 -1.96 -0.79
N ALA A 189 15.64 -2.40 -1.80
CA ALA A 189 15.08 -3.15 -2.93
C ALA A 189 14.40 -4.45 -2.45
N LYS A 190 15.02 -5.17 -1.51
CA LYS A 190 14.45 -6.38 -0.89
C LYS A 190 13.17 -6.07 -0.10
N ASN A 191 13.18 -5.02 0.72
CA ASN A 191 12.03 -4.63 1.54
C ASN A 191 10.86 -4.16 0.68
N LEU A 192 11.12 -3.34 -0.34
CA LEU A 192 10.10 -2.88 -1.29
C LEU A 192 9.54 -4.04 -2.12
N SER A 193 10.38 -4.93 -2.65
CA SER A 193 9.94 -6.13 -3.39
C SER A 193 8.99 -6.98 -2.55
N LYS A 194 9.36 -7.27 -1.29
CA LYS A 194 8.51 -8.01 -0.34
C LYS A 194 7.18 -7.30 -0.10
N ARG A 195 7.21 -5.99 0.14
CA ARG A 195 6.00 -5.18 0.37
C ARG A 195 5.04 -5.22 -0.81
N LEU A 196 5.54 -5.02 -2.03
CA LEU A 196 4.72 -5.05 -3.25
C LEU A 196 4.11 -6.44 -3.50
N LYS A 197 4.87 -7.53 -3.28
CA LYS A 197 4.32 -8.89 -3.37
C LYS A 197 3.25 -9.13 -2.30
N LYS A 198 3.46 -8.66 -1.06
CA LYS A 198 2.48 -8.78 0.03
C LYS A 198 1.19 -8.01 -0.29
N GLN A 199 1.32 -6.80 -0.84
CA GLN A 199 0.18 -5.99 -1.29
C GLN A 199 -0.61 -6.69 -2.40
N PHE A 200 0.04 -7.23 -3.43
CA PHE A 200 -0.65 -7.98 -4.49
C PHE A 200 -1.43 -9.18 -3.94
N LYS A 201 -0.80 -9.97 -3.04
CA LYS A 201 -1.45 -11.11 -2.37
C LYS A 201 -2.72 -10.67 -1.61
N LEU A 202 -2.62 -9.57 -0.88
CA LEU A 202 -3.69 -8.97 -0.08
C LEU A 202 -4.87 -8.53 -0.96
N GLU A 203 -4.57 -7.78 -2.01
CA GLU A 203 -5.58 -7.27 -2.94
C GLU A 203 -6.28 -8.43 -3.66
N LEU A 204 -5.55 -9.50 -4.03
CA LEU A 204 -6.12 -10.69 -4.64
C LEU A 204 -7.03 -11.46 -3.67
N ALA A 205 -6.64 -11.62 -2.41
CA ALA A 205 -7.49 -12.21 -1.37
C ALA A 205 -8.76 -11.38 -1.14
N MET A 206 -8.64 -10.06 -1.03
CA MET A 206 -9.79 -9.15 -0.84
C MET A 206 -10.74 -9.13 -2.04
N TYR A 207 -10.20 -9.18 -3.26
CA TYR A 207 -10.97 -9.29 -4.49
C TYR A 207 -11.77 -10.59 -4.52
N THR A 208 -11.12 -11.73 -4.26
CA THR A 208 -11.79 -13.04 -4.22
C THR A 208 -12.88 -13.14 -3.15
N ALA A 209 -12.64 -12.63 -1.93
CA ALA A 209 -13.60 -12.70 -0.84
C ALA A 209 -14.90 -11.89 -1.07
N ARG A 210 -14.86 -10.84 -1.91
CA ARG A 210 -16.00 -9.92 -2.10
C ARG A 210 -16.76 -10.11 -3.40
N CYS A 211 -16.15 -10.70 -4.43
CA CYS A 211 -16.86 -11.09 -5.66
C CYS A 211 -18.00 -12.08 -5.40
N ASP A 212 -17.94 -12.83 -4.29
CA ASP A 212 -18.91 -13.85 -3.92
C ASP A 212 -19.99 -13.35 -2.92
N SER A 213 -20.04 -12.04 -2.59
CA SER A 213 -21.08 -11.43 -1.75
C SER A 213 -22.31 -11.04 -2.57
N PRO A 214 -23.56 -11.34 -2.12
CA PRO A 214 -24.79 -11.02 -2.86
C PRO A 214 -25.06 -9.51 -3.05
N THR A 215 -24.26 -8.64 -2.42
CA THR A 215 -24.32 -7.17 -2.54
C THR A 215 -23.31 -6.58 -3.54
N PHE A 216 -22.73 -7.39 -4.44
CA PHE A 216 -21.75 -6.90 -5.42
C PHE A 216 -22.41 -6.01 -6.48
N GLN A 217 -22.38 -4.68 -6.25
CA GLN A 217 -22.57 -3.69 -7.32
C GLN A 217 -21.24 -3.54 -8.06
N GLU A 218 -21.24 -3.84 -9.37
CA GLU A 218 -20.10 -3.64 -10.26
C GLU A 218 -19.51 -2.23 -10.11
N GLY A 219 -18.18 -2.14 -9.89
CA GLY A 219 -17.43 -0.88 -9.93
C GLY A 219 -16.83 -0.34 -8.63
N ARG A 220 -16.91 -1.03 -7.48
CA ARG A 220 -16.39 -0.49 -6.20
C ARG A 220 -14.99 -0.97 -5.74
N ILE A 221 -14.46 -2.07 -6.26
CA ILE A 221 -13.11 -2.57 -5.95
C ILE A 221 -12.40 -2.93 -7.27
N PRO A 222 -11.21 -2.35 -7.55
CA PRO A 222 -10.48 -2.66 -8.76
C PRO A 222 -9.95 -4.10 -8.71
N ASN A 223 -10.11 -4.84 -9.81
CA ASN A 223 -9.46 -6.14 -9.96
C ASN A 223 -7.94 -5.93 -9.92
N PRO A 224 -7.20 -6.61 -9.01
CA PRO A 224 -5.78 -6.43 -8.89
C PRO A 224 -5.00 -7.03 -10.07
N THR A 225 -5.66 -7.73 -10.99
CA THR A 225 -5.12 -8.42 -12.17
C THR A 225 -5.61 -7.79 -13.47
N ARG A 226 -4.82 -7.90 -14.56
CA ARG A 226 -5.28 -7.53 -15.92
C ARG A 226 -6.17 -8.58 -16.59
N LEU A 227 -6.42 -9.71 -15.93
CA LEU A 227 -7.21 -10.82 -16.48
C LEU A 227 -8.73 -10.60 -16.37
N GLY A 228 -9.19 -9.61 -15.59
CA GLY A 228 -10.63 -9.42 -15.34
C GLY A 228 -11.25 -10.67 -14.69
N ASP A 229 -12.46 -11.04 -15.12
CA ASP A 229 -13.20 -12.19 -14.59
C ASP A 229 -12.51 -13.54 -14.86
N LYS A 230 -11.58 -13.59 -15.82
CA LYS A 230 -10.75 -14.79 -16.05
C LYS A 230 -9.88 -15.13 -14.84
N ALA A 231 -9.54 -14.14 -14.00
CA ALA A 231 -8.78 -14.36 -12.77
C ALA A 231 -9.51 -15.30 -11.81
N ILE A 232 -10.81 -15.08 -11.58
CA ILE A 232 -11.61 -15.90 -10.66
C ILE A 232 -11.75 -17.32 -11.21
N ARG A 233 -12.05 -17.47 -12.51
CA ARG A 233 -12.11 -18.80 -13.16
C ARG A 233 -10.78 -19.55 -13.05
N LEU A 234 -9.65 -18.85 -13.22
CA LEU A 234 -8.32 -19.42 -13.05
C LEU A 234 -8.09 -19.87 -11.60
N ILE A 235 -8.40 -19.02 -10.62
CA ILE A 235 -8.26 -19.34 -9.19
C ILE A 235 -9.11 -20.57 -8.84
N LYS A 236 -10.37 -20.62 -9.32
CA LYS A 236 -11.25 -21.79 -9.15
C LYS A 236 -10.64 -23.05 -9.77
N LYS A 237 -10.17 -22.98 -11.03
CA LYS A 237 -9.53 -24.11 -11.73
C LYS A 237 -8.31 -24.63 -10.98
N VAL A 238 -7.42 -23.74 -10.55
CA VAL A 238 -6.17 -24.07 -9.85
C VAL A 238 -6.45 -24.60 -8.43
N SER A 239 -7.43 -24.04 -7.73
CA SER A 239 -7.85 -24.49 -6.39
C SER A 239 -8.60 -25.82 -6.42
N ALA A 240 -9.41 -26.07 -7.46
CA ALA A 240 -10.09 -27.34 -7.68
C ALA A 240 -9.08 -28.47 -7.95
N GLN A 241 -8.05 -28.18 -8.76
CA GLN A 241 -6.92 -29.09 -8.95
C GLN A 241 -6.15 -29.33 -7.65
N HIS A 242 -6.04 -28.34 -6.76
CA HIS A 242 -5.41 -28.54 -5.45
C HIS A 242 -6.21 -29.49 -4.53
N LEU A 243 -7.55 -29.48 -4.61
CA LEU A 243 -8.44 -30.34 -3.85
C LEU A 243 -8.42 -31.80 -4.34
N SER A 244 -8.38 -32.02 -5.65
CA SER A 244 -8.31 -33.37 -6.24
C SER A 244 -6.87 -33.92 -6.31
N PHE A 245 -5.87 -33.04 -6.45
CA PHE A 245 -4.48 -33.40 -6.74
C PHE A 245 -3.47 -32.38 -6.17
N SER A 246 -2.99 -32.58 -4.94
CA SER A 246 -2.04 -31.64 -4.32
C SER A 246 -0.62 -31.79 -4.89
N TYR A 247 -0.14 -30.81 -5.66
CA TYR A 247 1.26 -30.79 -6.15
C TYR A 247 2.29 -30.79 -5.02
N VAL A 248 1.94 -30.23 -3.85
CA VAL A 248 2.80 -30.22 -2.65
C VAL A 248 3.05 -31.65 -2.15
N LYS A 249 1.98 -32.47 -2.03
CA LYS A 249 2.10 -33.88 -1.66
C LYS A 249 2.92 -34.68 -2.68
N HIS A 250 2.73 -34.40 -3.96
CA HIS A 250 3.49 -35.04 -5.03
C HIS A 250 4.98 -34.68 -5.01
N ALA A 251 5.31 -33.40 -4.77
CA ALA A 251 6.70 -32.98 -4.60
C ALA A 251 7.36 -33.66 -3.40
N ALA A 252 6.65 -33.78 -2.27
CA ALA A 252 7.16 -34.48 -1.09
C ALA A 252 7.42 -35.97 -1.37
N HIS A 253 6.49 -36.65 -2.05
CA HIS A 253 6.66 -38.04 -2.45
C HIS A 253 7.84 -38.22 -3.43
N PHE A 254 7.95 -37.35 -4.44
CA PHE A 254 9.07 -37.34 -5.38
C PHE A 254 10.41 -37.19 -4.66
N LEU A 255 10.54 -36.22 -3.74
CA LEU A 255 11.76 -36.02 -2.97
C LEU A 255 12.13 -37.24 -2.12
N GLN A 256 11.14 -37.97 -1.57
CA GLN A 256 11.40 -39.23 -0.86
C GLN A 256 11.95 -40.32 -1.80
N GLN A 257 11.42 -40.44 -3.02
CA GLN A 257 11.83 -41.46 -3.99
C GLN A 257 13.23 -41.26 -4.58
N VAL A 258 13.78 -40.05 -4.49
CA VAL A 258 15.02 -39.65 -5.16
C VAL A 258 16.21 -39.56 -4.18
N LYS A 259 15.96 -39.62 -2.85
CA LYS A 259 17.03 -39.52 -1.82
C LYS A 259 18.19 -40.51 -1.99
N THR A 260 17.95 -41.68 -2.56
CA THR A 260 18.94 -42.76 -2.68
C THR A 260 19.30 -43.07 -4.13
N THR A 261 18.89 -42.24 -5.10
CA THR A 261 19.12 -42.52 -6.54
C THR A 261 20.40 -41.89 -7.05
N ASN A 262 20.97 -42.49 -8.10
CA ASN A 262 22.00 -41.87 -8.92
C ASN A 262 21.39 -40.77 -9.81
N TYR A 263 22.26 -39.97 -10.44
CA TYR A 263 21.82 -38.83 -11.23
C TYR A 263 21.06 -39.22 -12.51
N ILE A 264 21.40 -40.35 -13.15
CA ILE A 264 20.68 -40.83 -14.35
C ILE A 264 19.23 -41.23 -14.04
N GLU A 265 18.99 -41.99 -12.96
CA GLU A 265 17.64 -42.33 -12.50
C GLU A 265 16.87 -41.09 -12.04
N PHE A 266 17.56 -40.11 -11.44
CA PHE A 266 16.96 -38.83 -11.11
C PHE A 266 16.46 -38.09 -12.35
N LYS A 267 17.24 -38.04 -13.45
CA LYS A 267 16.82 -37.41 -14.71
C LYS A 267 15.52 -38.05 -15.24
N GLU A 268 15.41 -39.37 -15.23
CA GLU A 268 14.20 -40.05 -15.66
C GLU A 268 13.00 -39.77 -14.74
N LYS A 269 13.22 -39.77 -13.42
CA LYS A 269 12.16 -39.52 -12.44
C LYS A 269 11.67 -38.07 -12.47
N ILE A 270 12.56 -37.08 -12.58
CA ILE A 270 12.19 -35.66 -12.63
C ILE A 270 11.41 -35.35 -13.91
N HIS A 271 11.80 -35.96 -15.03
CA HIS A 271 11.06 -35.88 -16.29
C HIS A 271 9.61 -36.32 -16.13
N LYS A 272 9.41 -37.54 -15.61
CA LYS A 272 8.07 -38.11 -15.34
C LYS A 272 7.28 -37.22 -14.38
N TYR A 273 7.91 -36.70 -13.32
CA TYR A 273 7.28 -35.79 -12.36
C TYR A 273 6.77 -34.47 -13.00
N LEU A 274 7.57 -33.86 -13.88
CA LEU A 274 7.22 -32.61 -14.53
C LEU A 274 6.04 -32.78 -15.50
N ILE A 275 6.03 -33.87 -16.27
CA ILE A 275 4.98 -34.15 -17.28
C ILE A 275 3.72 -34.72 -16.64
N PHE A 276 3.81 -35.30 -15.44
CA PHE A 276 2.66 -35.86 -14.74
C PHE A 276 1.56 -34.81 -14.51
N ALA A 277 0.44 -34.90 -15.20
CA ALA A 277 -0.75 -34.08 -14.95
C ALA A 277 -2.00 -34.96 -15.02
N GLY A 278 -3.00 -34.68 -14.17
CA GLY A 278 -4.25 -35.44 -14.13
C GLY A 278 -5.07 -35.44 -15.43
N HIS A 279 -4.70 -34.63 -16.44
CA HIS A 279 -5.31 -34.61 -17.77
C HIS A 279 -4.25 -34.50 -18.87
N GLN A 280 -4.38 -35.31 -19.93
CA GLN A 280 -3.52 -35.20 -21.12
C GLN A 280 -3.92 -33.99 -21.97
N ASN A 281 -3.04 -32.99 -22.02
CA ASN A 281 -3.19 -31.82 -22.89
C ASN A 281 -2.17 -31.89 -24.02
N SER A 282 -2.52 -31.40 -25.22
CA SER A 282 -1.60 -31.28 -26.36
C SER A 282 -0.31 -30.51 -26.01
N SER A 283 -0.41 -29.50 -25.15
CA SER A 283 0.76 -28.73 -24.67
C SER A 283 1.74 -29.55 -23.81
N LEU A 284 1.29 -30.62 -23.13
CA LEU A 284 2.17 -31.48 -22.33
C LEU A 284 3.01 -32.40 -23.21
N LYS A 285 2.47 -32.85 -24.35
CA LYS A 285 3.24 -33.61 -25.35
C LYS A 285 4.34 -32.74 -25.96
N LEU A 286 4.02 -31.49 -26.29
CA LEU A 286 5.00 -30.53 -26.80
C LEU A 286 6.13 -30.25 -25.79
N LEU A 287 5.78 -30.16 -24.50
CA LEU A 287 6.77 -30.01 -23.42
C LEU A 287 7.67 -31.25 -23.31
N ASP A 288 7.10 -32.45 -23.39
CA ASP A 288 7.81 -33.74 -23.34
C ASP A 288 8.85 -33.83 -24.48
N ASP A 289 8.39 -33.64 -25.72
CA ASP A 289 9.22 -33.77 -26.94
C ASP A 289 10.45 -32.84 -26.93
N GLN A 290 10.33 -31.66 -26.33
CA GLN A 290 11.39 -30.65 -26.32
C GLN A 290 12.26 -30.66 -25.05
N LEU A 291 11.70 -31.07 -23.90
CA LEU A 291 12.43 -31.05 -22.61
C LEU A 291 13.27 -32.32 -22.41
N ASN A 292 12.76 -33.48 -22.83
CA ASN A 292 13.44 -34.77 -22.69
C ASN A 292 14.88 -34.79 -23.28
N PRO A 293 15.11 -34.34 -24.54
CA PRO A 293 16.46 -34.35 -25.11
C PRO A 293 17.41 -33.42 -24.33
N LYS A 294 16.95 -32.23 -23.93
CA LYS A 294 17.75 -31.27 -23.16
C LYS A 294 18.12 -31.81 -21.78
N LEU A 295 17.19 -32.49 -21.11
CA LEU A 295 17.42 -33.08 -19.80
C LEU A 295 18.42 -34.23 -19.86
N ASN A 296 18.35 -35.09 -20.89
CA ASN A 296 19.24 -36.24 -21.02
C ASN A 296 20.70 -35.83 -21.19
N HIS A 297 20.99 -34.72 -21.87
CA HIS A 297 22.35 -34.21 -22.06
C HIS A 297 22.91 -33.42 -20.86
N LEU A 298 22.10 -33.05 -19.87
CA LEU A 298 22.57 -32.29 -18.71
C LEU A 298 23.54 -33.12 -17.85
N TYR A 299 24.70 -32.54 -17.57
CA TYR A 299 25.73 -33.04 -16.64
C TYR A 299 26.10 -34.53 -16.82
N ALA A 300 26.35 -34.96 -18.07
CA ALA A 300 26.74 -36.35 -18.40
C ALA A 300 27.88 -36.91 -17.52
N ASN A 301 28.84 -36.08 -17.11
CA ASN A 301 29.96 -36.47 -16.26
C ASN A 301 29.58 -36.80 -14.79
N HIS A 302 28.30 -36.66 -14.41
CA HIS A 302 27.80 -36.90 -13.05
C HIS A 302 26.78 -38.05 -12.98
N GLU A 303 26.53 -38.77 -14.08
CA GLU A 303 25.43 -39.77 -14.18
C GLU A 303 25.47 -40.89 -13.13
N SER A 304 26.67 -41.38 -12.81
CA SER A 304 26.88 -42.44 -11.81
C SER A 304 26.98 -41.94 -10.36
N LYS A 305 26.98 -40.62 -10.14
CA LYS A 305 27.13 -40.03 -8.81
C LYS A 305 25.78 -40.00 -8.07
N PRO A 306 25.78 -40.10 -6.72
CA PRO A 306 24.57 -39.92 -5.94
C PRO A 306 24.04 -38.49 -6.07
N LEU A 307 22.72 -38.31 -6.01
CA LEU A 307 22.13 -36.97 -6.06
C LEU A 307 22.50 -36.18 -4.79
N THR A 308 23.22 -35.08 -4.98
CA THR A 308 23.48 -34.09 -3.93
C THR A 308 22.48 -32.94 -4.00
N THR A 309 22.29 -32.23 -2.89
CA THR A 309 21.45 -31.02 -2.83
C THR A 309 21.94 -29.93 -3.80
N GLU A 310 23.25 -29.82 -4.00
CA GLU A 310 23.85 -28.90 -4.97
C GLU A 310 23.52 -29.30 -6.41
N LEU A 311 23.62 -30.59 -6.75
CA LEU A 311 23.30 -31.07 -8.10
C LEU A 311 21.80 -30.90 -8.40
N LEU A 312 20.92 -31.17 -7.43
CA LEU A 312 19.49 -30.87 -7.52
C LEU A 312 19.24 -29.38 -7.82
N LEU A 313 19.88 -28.48 -7.06
CA LEU A 313 19.75 -27.03 -7.27
C LEU A 313 20.24 -26.60 -8.66
N ARG A 314 21.41 -27.09 -9.10
CA ARG A 314 21.97 -26.80 -10.42
C ARG A 314 21.04 -27.27 -11.55
N THR A 315 20.52 -28.49 -11.45
CA THR A 315 19.55 -29.02 -12.43
C THR A 315 18.25 -28.20 -12.43
N CYS A 316 17.72 -27.84 -11.26
CA CYS A 316 16.50 -27.00 -11.18
C CYS A 316 16.71 -25.61 -11.80
N ARG A 317 17.88 -24.98 -11.59
CA ARG A 317 18.21 -23.70 -12.23
C ARG A 317 18.27 -23.81 -13.75
N ARG A 318 18.87 -24.86 -14.29
CA ARG A 318 18.91 -25.10 -15.74
C ARG A 318 17.54 -25.41 -16.33
N LEU A 319 16.70 -26.17 -15.62
CA LEU A 319 15.32 -26.40 -16.03
C LEU A 319 14.49 -25.10 -16.07
N ILE A 320 14.70 -24.20 -15.10
CA ILE A 320 14.08 -22.87 -15.12
C ILE A 320 14.54 -22.10 -16.36
N GLU A 321 15.84 -22.06 -16.65
CA GLU A 321 16.38 -21.37 -17.83
C GLU A 321 15.81 -21.92 -19.14
N PHE A 322 15.70 -23.25 -19.28
CA PHE A 322 15.05 -23.87 -20.44
C PHE A 322 13.58 -23.48 -20.60
N LEU A 323 12.90 -23.14 -19.51
CA LEU A 323 11.49 -22.73 -19.51
C LEU A 323 11.30 -21.21 -19.51
N THR A 324 12.39 -20.42 -19.41
CA THR A 324 12.34 -18.96 -19.36
C THR A 324 13.36 -18.33 -20.30
N THR A 325 14.65 -18.43 -19.98
CA THR A 325 15.77 -17.67 -20.59
C THR A 325 16.99 -18.57 -20.74
N GLU A 326 17.10 -19.26 -21.88
CA GLU A 326 18.08 -20.34 -22.10
C GLU A 326 19.53 -19.81 -22.18
N ASP A 327 19.75 -18.69 -22.86
CA ASP A 327 21.06 -18.03 -22.98
C ASP A 327 21.30 -16.95 -21.91
N GLY A 328 20.43 -16.92 -20.88
CA GLY A 328 20.53 -15.98 -19.77
C GLY A 328 20.19 -14.52 -20.11
N GLN A 329 19.82 -14.21 -21.35
CA GLN A 329 19.35 -12.89 -21.81
C GLN A 329 18.10 -12.99 -22.68
N GLU A 330 18.06 -13.91 -23.64
CA GLU A 330 16.93 -14.06 -24.56
C GLU A 330 15.88 -15.06 -24.04
N PRO A 331 14.59 -14.88 -24.38
CA PRO A 331 13.55 -15.84 -24.08
C PRO A 331 13.83 -17.18 -24.77
N SER A 332 13.72 -18.29 -24.04
CA SER A 332 13.97 -19.62 -24.61
C SER A 332 12.97 -19.94 -25.74
N PRO A 333 13.39 -20.70 -26.78
CA PRO A 333 12.46 -21.14 -27.83
C PRO A 333 11.28 -21.95 -27.28
N LEU A 334 11.52 -22.74 -26.23
CA LEU A 334 10.49 -23.52 -25.54
C LEU A 334 9.47 -22.60 -24.86
N PHE A 335 9.91 -21.52 -24.22
CA PHE A 335 9.03 -20.53 -23.60
C PHE A 335 8.13 -19.88 -24.64
N ILE A 336 8.69 -19.37 -25.74
CA ILE A 336 7.92 -18.73 -26.82
C ILE A 336 6.92 -19.72 -27.43
N LEU A 337 7.36 -20.95 -27.68
CA LEU A 337 6.51 -21.98 -28.29
C LEU A 337 5.32 -22.34 -27.39
N LEU A 338 5.56 -22.54 -26.09
CA LEU A 338 4.51 -22.91 -25.14
C LEU A 338 3.58 -21.75 -24.77
N THR A 339 4.03 -20.49 -24.86
CA THR A 339 3.15 -19.33 -24.64
C THR A 339 2.33 -18.96 -25.87
N THR A 340 2.84 -19.24 -27.09
CA THR A 340 2.14 -18.92 -28.35
C THR A 340 1.22 -20.04 -28.83
N GLN A 341 1.64 -21.31 -28.71
CA GLN A 341 0.89 -22.49 -29.17
C GLN A 341 0.31 -23.32 -28.03
N GLY A 342 0.82 -23.15 -26.81
CA GLY A 342 0.38 -23.87 -25.62
C GLY A 342 -0.45 -23.02 -24.66
N SER A 343 -0.78 -23.60 -23.50
CA SER A 343 -1.38 -22.85 -22.39
C SER A 343 -0.29 -22.26 -21.49
N PRO A 344 -0.27 -20.93 -21.23
CA PRO A 344 0.67 -20.32 -20.29
C PRO A 344 0.61 -20.96 -18.89
N LEU A 345 -0.56 -21.47 -18.50
CA LEU A 345 -0.76 -22.20 -17.24
C LEU A 345 0.11 -23.46 -17.14
N THR A 346 0.37 -24.15 -18.26
CA THR A 346 1.23 -25.34 -18.28
C THR A 346 2.66 -24.99 -17.88
N ILE A 347 3.23 -23.92 -18.45
CA ILE A 347 4.57 -23.44 -18.10
C ILE A 347 4.62 -23.06 -16.63
N VAL A 348 3.64 -22.29 -16.16
CA VAL A 348 3.57 -21.82 -14.77
C VAL A 348 3.47 -22.98 -13.78
N ILE A 349 2.68 -24.02 -14.07
CA ILE A 349 2.59 -25.21 -13.22
C ILE A 349 3.91 -26.00 -13.24
N THR A 350 4.57 -26.14 -14.39
CA THR A 350 5.88 -26.80 -14.48
C THR A 350 6.93 -26.05 -13.65
N LEU A 351 6.96 -24.71 -13.73
CA LEU A 351 7.82 -23.88 -12.91
C LEU A 351 7.51 -24.03 -11.42
N LEU A 352 6.22 -24.04 -11.05
CA LEU A 352 5.77 -24.28 -9.67
C LEU A 352 6.28 -25.63 -9.14
N LYS A 353 6.14 -26.71 -9.93
CA LYS A 353 6.64 -28.04 -9.56
C LYS A 353 8.14 -28.05 -9.29
N ILE A 354 8.93 -27.36 -10.11
CA ILE A 354 10.38 -27.21 -9.89
C ILE A 354 10.67 -26.51 -8.56
N ILE A 355 9.93 -25.45 -8.24
CA ILE A 355 10.11 -24.73 -6.97
C ILE A 355 9.67 -25.55 -5.76
N LEU A 356 8.62 -26.37 -5.89
CA LEU A 356 8.14 -27.23 -4.80
C LEU A 356 9.17 -28.31 -4.41
N ILE A 357 9.97 -28.80 -5.36
CA ILE A 357 11.07 -29.75 -5.06
C ILE A 357 12.37 -29.05 -4.64
N CYS A 358 12.57 -27.79 -5.05
CA CYS A 358 13.78 -27.02 -4.74
C CYS A 358 13.45 -25.54 -4.44
N LYS A 359 13.05 -25.24 -3.19
CA LYS A 359 12.70 -23.87 -2.76
C LYS A 359 13.85 -22.87 -2.99
N ASN A 360 15.10 -23.29 -2.85
CA ASN A 360 16.29 -22.45 -3.08
C ASN A 360 16.45 -21.96 -4.53
N ALA A 361 15.73 -22.55 -5.49
CA ALA A 361 15.72 -22.10 -6.88
C ALA A 361 14.76 -20.92 -7.13
N GLN A 362 13.88 -20.57 -6.18
CA GLN A 362 12.86 -19.52 -6.36
C GLN A 362 13.48 -18.16 -6.68
N THR A 363 14.55 -17.80 -5.98
CA THR A 363 15.27 -16.54 -6.23
C THR A 363 15.83 -16.47 -7.64
N HIS A 364 16.30 -17.60 -8.19
CA HIS A 364 16.79 -17.68 -9.58
C HIS A 364 15.65 -17.52 -10.58
N LEU A 365 14.50 -18.17 -10.31
CA LEU A 365 13.29 -18.01 -11.13
C LEU A 365 12.86 -16.54 -11.20
N GLU A 366 12.84 -15.83 -10.07
CA GLU A 366 12.47 -14.42 -10.05
C GLU A 366 13.45 -13.54 -10.85
N VAL A 367 14.74 -13.85 -10.84
CA VAL A 367 15.73 -13.19 -11.71
C VAL A 367 15.44 -13.46 -13.19
N CYS A 368 15.11 -14.70 -13.55
CA CYS A 368 14.74 -15.04 -14.93
C CYS A 368 13.47 -14.31 -15.38
N ILE A 369 12.46 -14.18 -14.50
CA ILE A 369 11.25 -13.38 -14.76
C ILE A 369 11.60 -11.91 -14.97
N ALA A 370 12.46 -11.32 -14.14
CA ALA A 370 12.92 -9.94 -14.31
C ALA A 370 13.60 -9.72 -15.67
N LYS A 371 14.45 -10.67 -16.10
CA LYS A 371 15.11 -10.63 -17.42
C LYS A 371 14.11 -10.68 -18.57
N LEU A 372 13.08 -11.51 -18.49
CA LEU A 372 12.00 -11.55 -19.49
C LEU A 372 11.26 -10.21 -19.59
N ILE A 373 10.97 -9.58 -18.45
CA ILE A 373 10.28 -8.28 -18.42
C ILE A 373 11.17 -7.21 -19.08
N LEU A 374 12.46 -7.16 -18.73
CA LEU A 374 13.42 -6.20 -19.29
C LEU A 374 13.65 -6.41 -20.80
N TYR A 375 13.70 -7.65 -21.27
CA TYR A 375 13.87 -7.94 -22.71
C TYR A 375 12.74 -7.33 -23.56
N TYR A 376 11.51 -7.32 -23.06
CA TYR A 376 10.34 -6.77 -23.75
C TYR A 376 9.99 -5.33 -23.34
N GLU A 377 10.83 -4.65 -22.57
CA GLU A 377 10.54 -3.30 -22.07
C GLU A 377 10.31 -2.28 -23.19
N ASN A 378 11.04 -2.39 -24.30
CA ASN A 378 10.90 -1.48 -25.44
C ASN A 378 9.70 -1.82 -26.36
N SER A 379 8.99 -2.92 -26.09
CA SER A 379 7.85 -3.38 -26.89
C SER A 379 6.53 -2.85 -26.34
N GLY A 380 5.58 -2.57 -27.23
CA GLY A 380 4.28 -2.00 -26.86
C GLY A 380 3.39 -3.00 -26.11
N GLU A 381 2.51 -2.51 -25.22
CA GLU A 381 1.61 -3.35 -24.41
C GLU A 381 0.78 -4.35 -25.24
N LYS A 382 0.34 -3.95 -26.44
CA LYS A 382 -0.46 -4.82 -27.34
C LYS A 382 0.34 -6.02 -27.84
N GLU A 383 1.63 -5.85 -28.10
CA GLU A 383 2.54 -6.90 -28.59
C GLU A 383 2.91 -7.87 -27.47
N CYS A 384 3.03 -7.36 -26.25
CA CYS A 384 3.37 -8.14 -25.05
C CYS A 384 2.16 -8.78 -24.36
N LYS A 385 0.98 -8.82 -24.98
CA LYS A 385 -0.25 -9.33 -24.34
C LYS A 385 -0.11 -10.76 -23.82
N TRP A 386 0.54 -11.64 -24.59
CA TRP A 386 0.78 -13.03 -24.22
C TRP A 386 1.71 -13.14 -23.00
N LEU A 387 2.73 -12.27 -22.92
CA LEU A 387 3.67 -12.23 -21.80
C LEU A 387 3.00 -11.69 -20.54
N ILE A 388 2.20 -10.63 -20.68
CA ILE A 388 1.38 -10.08 -19.59
C ILE A 388 0.44 -11.16 -19.06
N GLU A 389 -0.26 -11.89 -19.93
CA GLU A 389 -1.11 -13.01 -19.52
C GLU A 389 -0.33 -14.09 -18.77
N PHE A 390 0.85 -14.47 -19.24
CA PHE A 390 1.75 -15.38 -18.52
C PHE A 390 2.13 -14.84 -17.12
N LEU A 391 2.52 -13.56 -17.00
CA LEU A 391 2.93 -12.95 -15.74
C LEU A 391 1.77 -12.85 -14.74
N GLU A 392 0.55 -12.55 -15.20
CA GLU A 392 -0.64 -12.54 -14.34
C GLU A 392 -0.99 -13.94 -13.84
N ILE A 393 -0.95 -14.95 -14.72
CA ILE A 393 -1.16 -16.36 -14.34
C ILE A 393 -0.07 -16.80 -13.35
N PHE A 394 1.19 -16.45 -13.62
CA PHE A 394 2.33 -16.71 -12.74
C PHE A 394 2.11 -16.13 -11.34
N ASN A 395 1.76 -14.85 -11.26
CA ASN A 395 1.47 -14.16 -10.00
C ASN A 395 0.35 -14.84 -9.21
N ILE A 396 -0.77 -15.17 -9.88
CA ILE A 396 -1.92 -15.82 -9.24
C ILE A 396 -1.54 -17.21 -8.72
N VAL A 397 -0.94 -18.05 -9.56
CA VAL A 397 -0.60 -19.43 -9.19
C VAL A 397 0.41 -19.46 -8.05
N PHE A 398 1.49 -18.69 -8.13
CA PHE A 398 2.49 -18.63 -7.05
C PHE A 398 1.93 -17.99 -5.77
N THR A 399 0.89 -17.14 -5.88
CA THR A 399 0.17 -16.63 -4.71
C THR A 399 -0.69 -17.71 -4.05
N ILE A 400 -1.40 -18.53 -4.84
CA ILE A 400 -2.25 -19.62 -4.32
C ILE A 400 -1.43 -20.69 -3.58
N TYR A 401 -0.24 -21.01 -4.11
CA TYR A 401 0.64 -22.03 -3.53
C TYR A 401 1.60 -21.48 -2.46
N ASN A 402 1.48 -20.21 -2.11
CA ASN A 402 2.23 -19.62 -1.01
C ASN A 402 1.67 -20.08 0.35
N GLU A 403 2.53 -20.32 1.33
CA GLU A 403 2.12 -20.89 2.63
C GLU A 403 1.22 -19.95 3.45
N ASP A 404 1.28 -18.64 3.18
CA ASP A 404 0.60 -17.59 3.95
C ASP A 404 -0.89 -17.40 3.62
N ILE A 405 -1.42 -17.95 2.52
CA ILE A 405 -2.85 -17.79 2.13
C ILE A 405 -3.40 -19.11 1.60
N GLN A 406 -4.49 -19.60 2.20
CA GLN A 406 -5.24 -20.75 1.72
C GLN A 406 -6.43 -20.30 0.88
N TYR A 407 -6.52 -20.81 -0.34
CA TYR A 407 -7.70 -20.64 -1.20
C TYR A 407 -8.48 -21.96 -1.19
N ASN A 408 -9.65 -21.95 -0.55
CA ASN A 408 -10.55 -23.09 -0.42
C ASN A 408 -11.75 -22.93 -1.36
N LEU A 409 -12.26 -24.06 -1.89
CA LEU A 409 -13.52 -24.07 -2.64
C LEU A 409 -14.63 -24.66 -1.79
N ILE A 410 -15.79 -24.00 -1.77
CA ILE A 410 -17.00 -24.50 -1.13
C ILE A 410 -18.04 -24.74 -2.21
N LYS A 411 -18.53 -25.98 -2.32
CA LYS A 411 -19.62 -26.36 -3.23
C LYS A 411 -20.93 -25.81 -2.66
N ILE A 412 -21.67 -25.05 -3.46
CA ILE A 412 -23.03 -24.64 -3.12
C ILE A 412 -23.99 -25.68 -3.68
N HIS A 413 -24.83 -26.23 -2.82
CA HIS A 413 -25.93 -27.07 -3.28
C HIS A 413 -26.95 -26.19 -4.00
N THR A 414 -26.89 -26.15 -5.33
CA THR A 414 -28.04 -25.79 -6.15
C THR A 414 -28.93 -27.03 -6.25
N GLN A 415 -30.18 -26.92 -5.82
CA GLN A 415 -31.16 -27.97 -6.08
C GLN A 415 -31.26 -28.21 -7.61
N ASP A 416 -31.36 -29.50 -7.96
CA ASP A 416 -31.65 -30.07 -9.29
C ASP A 416 -30.53 -30.07 -10.35
N ASN A 417 -29.69 -31.11 -10.33
CA ASN A 417 -29.69 -32.18 -11.35
C ASN A 417 -28.50 -33.12 -11.14
N ASP A 418 -28.79 -34.29 -10.56
CA ASP A 418 -27.88 -35.45 -10.56
C ASP A 418 -27.75 -36.00 -11.98
N SER A 419 -26.78 -35.46 -12.72
CA SER A 419 -26.13 -36.17 -13.82
C SER A 419 -24.62 -36.06 -13.61
N GLU A 420 -24.13 -36.91 -12.72
CA GLU A 420 -22.71 -37.02 -12.38
C GLU A 420 -21.91 -37.50 -13.60
N ASN A 421 -21.20 -36.58 -14.25
CA ASN A 421 -20.01 -36.92 -15.00
C ASN A 421 -18.79 -36.55 -14.14
N PRO A 422 -18.06 -37.52 -13.55
CA PRO A 422 -17.00 -37.26 -12.57
C PRO A 422 -15.76 -36.52 -13.13
N TYR A 423 -15.77 -36.16 -14.41
CA TYR A 423 -14.67 -35.50 -15.13
C TYR A 423 -14.91 -34.02 -15.46
N LEU A 424 -16.10 -33.46 -15.17
CA LEU A 424 -16.41 -32.04 -15.40
C LEU A 424 -16.78 -31.37 -14.07
N ILE A 425 -15.82 -30.70 -13.44
CA ILE A 425 -16.08 -29.83 -12.30
C ILE A 425 -16.79 -28.59 -12.83
N ASP A 426 -18.10 -28.47 -12.57
CA ASP A 426 -18.82 -27.22 -12.78
C ASP A 426 -18.27 -26.16 -11.83
N LEU A 427 -17.41 -25.27 -12.34
CA LEU A 427 -16.75 -24.22 -11.56
C LEU A 427 -17.74 -23.15 -11.09
N ASP A 428 -18.93 -23.06 -11.66
CA ASP A 428 -19.95 -22.09 -11.26
C ASP A 428 -20.69 -22.53 -9.98
N ALA A 429 -20.68 -23.84 -9.67
CA ALA A 429 -21.20 -24.41 -8.41
C ALA A 429 -20.27 -24.22 -7.20
N TYR A 430 -19.05 -23.67 -7.36
CA TYR A 430 -18.08 -23.47 -6.28
C TYR A 430 -17.81 -21.98 -6.01
N ARG A 431 -17.75 -21.60 -4.72
CA ARG A 431 -17.26 -20.29 -4.26
C ARG A 431 -15.81 -20.37 -3.79
N VAL A 432 -15.05 -19.30 -3.98
CA VAL A 432 -13.64 -19.20 -3.56
C VAL A 432 -13.57 -18.49 -2.22
N PHE A 433 -13.03 -19.17 -1.22
CA PHE A 433 -12.75 -18.58 0.09
C PHE A 433 -11.24 -18.46 0.28
N SER A 434 -10.73 -17.24 0.43
CA SER A 434 -9.32 -17.00 0.76
C SER A 434 -9.17 -16.75 2.27
N GLN A 435 -8.25 -17.46 2.91
CA GLN A 435 -7.89 -17.31 4.31
C GLN A 435 -6.39 -17.10 4.42
N LEU A 436 -5.96 -15.91 4.86
CA LEU A 436 -4.58 -15.73 5.26
C LEU A 436 -4.27 -16.55 6.52
N LYS A 437 -3.17 -17.30 6.50
CA LYS A 437 -2.58 -17.91 7.68
C LYS A 437 -1.76 -16.86 8.42
N GLY A 438 -2.42 -16.07 9.25
CA GLY A 438 -1.73 -15.35 10.32
C GLY A 438 -1.47 -16.27 11.51
N ALA A 439 -0.68 -15.79 12.47
CA ALA A 439 -0.50 -16.48 13.74
C ALA A 439 -1.87 -16.69 14.42
N ASP A 440 -2.11 -17.90 14.91
CA ASP A 440 -3.29 -18.19 15.74
C ASP A 440 -2.97 -17.82 17.18
N LEU A 441 -3.53 -16.69 17.63
CA LEU A 441 -3.35 -16.07 18.93
C LEU A 441 -4.73 -15.85 19.60
N ARG A 442 -5.71 -16.70 19.27
CA ARG A 442 -7.06 -16.60 19.81
C ARG A 442 -7.04 -16.77 21.32
N ALA A 443 -7.71 -15.86 22.02
CA ALA A 443 -7.76 -15.81 23.48
C ALA A 443 -6.36 -15.82 24.14
N ALA A 444 -5.31 -15.43 23.41
CA ALA A 444 -3.97 -15.30 23.98
C ALA A 444 -3.94 -14.12 24.96
N ASP A 445 -3.25 -14.30 26.08
CA ASP A 445 -2.90 -13.19 26.97
C ASP A 445 -1.58 -12.57 26.50
N LEU A 446 -1.70 -11.36 25.97
CA LEU A 446 -0.64 -10.51 25.47
C LEU A 446 -0.64 -9.16 26.22
N SER A 447 -1.29 -9.09 27.39
CA SER A 447 -1.45 -7.87 28.16
C SER A 447 -0.09 -7.29 28.59
N GLY A 448 0.06 -5.98 28.44
CA GLY A 448 1.28 -5.23 28.81
C GLY A 448 2.54 -5.58 28.00
N LEU A 449 2.46 -6.45 26.99
CA LEU A 449 3.63 -6.83 26.19
C LEU A 449 4.07 -5.69 25.26
N ASP A 450 5.39 -5.55 25.08
CA ASP A 450 5.99 -4.76 24.02
C ASP A 450 6.18 -5.63 22.77
N ILE A 451 5.31 -5.41 21.79
CA ILE A 451 5.32 -6.09 20.49
C ILE A 451 5.32 -5.06 19.35
N ARG A 452 6.02 -3.93 19.57
CA ARG A 452 6.24 -2.90 18.55
C ARG A 452 6.88 -3.46 17.29
N ASN A 453 6.53 -2.89 16.14
CA ASN A 453 7.02 -3.31 14.81
C ASN A 453 6.75 -4.78 14.45
N SER A 454 5.88 -5.49 15.19
CA SER A 454 5.57 -6.89 14.90
C SER A 454 4.78 -7.05 13.59
N ASP A 455 5.03 -8.14 12.86
CA ASP A 455 4.23 -8.53 11.70
C ASP A 455 3.14 -9.50 12.17
N LEU A 456 1.94 -8.96 12.42
CA LEU A 456 0.75 -9.68 12.84
C LEU A 456 -0.32 -9.66 11.75
N ILE A 457 0.10 -9.57 10.48
CA ILE A 457 -0.83 -9.52 9.36
C ILE A 457 -1.69 -10.79 9.37
N ALA A 458 -3.00 -10.56 9.30
CA ALA A 458 -4.03 -11.58 9.33
C ALA A 458 -3.98 -12.53 10.53
N ALA A 459 -3.27 -12.15 11.61
CA ALA A 459 -3.27 -12.90 12.85
C ALA A 459 -4.71 -13.07 13.35
N ASP A 460 -5.00 -14.25 13.89
CA ASP A 460 -6.27 -14.51 14.55
C ASP A 460 -6.12 -14.19 16.03
N LEU A 461 -6.53 -12.98 16.41
CA LEU A 461 -6.47 -12.40 17.76
C LEU A 461 -7.88 -12.27 18.35
N ARG A 462 -8.83 -13.09 17.90
CA ARG A 462 -10.20 -13.06 18.44
C ARG A 462 -10.16 -13.37 19.93
N ASP A 463 -10.89 -12.56 20.70
CA ASP A 463 -10.97 -12.65 22.15
C ASP A 463 -9.62 -12.55 22.89
N ALA A 464 -8.55 -12.13 22.21
CA ALA A 464 -7.23 -11.96 22.82
C ALA A 464 -7.21 -10.79 23.80
N ASP A 465 -6.39 -10.91 24.85
CA ASP A 465 -6.15 -9.84 25.81
C ASP A 465 -4.85 -9.10 25.42
N LEU A 466 -4.99 -7.84 25.01
CA LEU A 466 -3.93 -6.92 24.61
C LEU A 466 -3.98 -5.66 25.50
N CYS A 467 -4.60 -5.73 26.68
CA CYS A 467 -4.73 -4.57 27.56
C CYS A 467 -3.36 -3.98 27.89
N GLY A 468 -3.19 -2.67 27.68
CA GLY A 468 -1.94 -1.95 27.93
C GLY A 468 -0.73 -2.38 27.09
N ALA A 469 -0.88 -3.27 26.10
CA ALA A 469 0.21 -3.70 25.25
C ALA A 469 0.69 -2.55 24.33
N ASP A 470 1.99 -2.54 23.99
CA ASP A 470 2.56 -1.61 23.01
C ASP A 470 2.72 -2.31 21.66
N LEU A 471 1.84 -1.97 20.72
CA LEU A 471 1.84 -2.42 19.33
C LEU A 471 2.25 -1.30 18.37
N SER A 472 2.93 -0.26 18.85
CA SER A 472 3.30 0.86 17.99
C SER A 472 4.07 0.39 16.76
N HIS A 473 3.68 0.89 15.58
CA HIS A 473 4.22 0.50 14.27
C HIS A 473 4.04 -0.98 13.87
N ALA A 474 3.27 -1.77 14.63
CA ALA A 474 2.94 -3.14 14.22
C ALA A 474 2.04 -3.15 12.98
N ASP A 475 2.09 -4.26 12.26
CA ASP A 475 1.21 -4.50 11.11
C ASP A 475 0.16 -5.55 11.45
N LEU A 476 -1.06 -5.08 11.72
CA LEU A 476 -2.27 -5.87 12.00
C LEU A 476 -3.25 -5.80 10.83
N SER A 477 -2.75 -5.53 9.61
CA SER A 477 -3.60 -5.51 8.42
C SER A 477 -4.31 -6.86 8.27
N LEU A 478 -5.62 -6.83 8.05
CA LEU A 478 -6.50 -8.00 7.98
C LEU A 478 -6.56 -8.88 9.24
N ALA A 479 -5.96 -8.48 10.36
CA ALA A 479 -6.04 -9.24 11.59
C ALA A 479 -7.51 -9.40 12.04
N LYS A 480 -7.82 -10.57 12.60
CA LYS A 480 -9.12 -10.84 13.21
C LYS A 480 -9.03 -10.49 14.69
N LEU A 481 -9.57 -9.34 15.07
CA LEU A 481 -9.55 -8.80 16.44
C LEU A 481 -10.98 -8.70 17.00
N THR A 482 -11.90 -9.54 16.51
CA THR A 482 -13.29 -9.52 16.98
C THR A 482 -13.30 -9.83 18.47
N SER A 483 -13.97 -8.97 19.25
CA SER A 483 -14.04 -9.05 20.71
C SER A 483 -12.70 -9.03 21.45
N ALA A 484 -11.60 -8.63 20.79
CA ALA A 484 -10.30 -8.48 21.45
C ALA A 484 -10.33 -7.32 22.46
N LYS A 485 -9.60 -7.45 23.56
CA LYS A 485 -9.46 -6.40 24.57
C LYS A 485 -8.16 -5.65 24.33
N LEU A 486 -8.25 -4.39 23.92
CA LEU A 486 -7.12 -3.48 23.69
C LEU A 486 -7.20 -2.26 24.62
N ILE A 487 -7.78 -2.43 25.81
CA ILE A 487 -8.02 -1.34 26.77
C ILE A 487 -6.68 -0.69 27.13
N GLY A 488 -6.55 0.62 26.92
CA GLY A 488 -5.33 1.37 27.20
C GLY A 488 -4.10 0.94 26.38
N ALA A 489 -4.25 0.14 25.32
CA ALA A 489 -3.14 -0.28 24.48
C ALA A 489 -2.51 0.90 23.72
N THR A 490 -1.20 0.85 23.50
CA THR A 490 -0.49 1.82 22.65
C THR A 490 -0.41 1.28 21.23
N LEU A 491 -1.22 1.85 20.34
CA LEU A 491 -1.42 1.44 18.95
C LEU A 491 -0.99 2.54 17.97
N ASN A 492 -0.04 3.38 18.35
CA ASN A 492 0.38 4.51 17.53
C ASN A 492 1.05 4.04 16.23
N HIS A 493 0.68 4.64 15.10
CA HIS A 493 1.20 4.28 13.77
C HIS A 493 0.98 2.81 13.36
N THR A 494 0.07 2.11 14.02
CA THR A 494 -0.25 0.70 13.73
C THR A 494 -1.06 0.60 12.44
N GLU A 495 -0.78 -0.41 11.61
CA GLU A 495 -1.57 -0.69 10.40
C GLU A 495 -2.70 -1.65 10.74
N PHE A 496 -3.94 -1.18 10.70
CA PHE A 496 -5.18 -1.95 10.84
C PHE A 496 -5.97 -2.00 9.53
N SER A 497 -5.31 -1.81 8.39
CA SER A 497 -5.96 -1.80 7.08
C SER A 497 -6.82 -3.07 6.92
N SER A 498 -8.13 -2.87 6.76
CA SER A 498 -9.13 -3.94 6.62
C SER A 498 -9.17 -4.97 7.76
N ALA A 499 -8.67 -4.63 8.95
CA ALA A 499 -8.76 -5.47 10.15
C ALA A 499 -10.22 -5.63 10.62
N MET A 500 -10.53 -6.74 11.30
CA MET A 500 -11.85 -7.04 11.85
C MET A 500 -11.87 -6.79 13.36
N LEU A 501 -12.16 -5.56 13.77
CA LEU A 501 -12.26 -5.07 15.15
C LEU A 501 -13.72 -5.02 15.66
N ASN A 502 -14.60 -5.86 15.09
CA ASN A 502 -16.00 -5.92 15.52
C ASN A 502 -16.08 -6.18 17.03
N SER A 503 -16.82 -5.34 17.76
CA SER A 503 -17.02 -5.51 19.21
C SER A 503 -15.72 -5.55 20.04
N ALA A 504 -14.60 -5.11 19.47
CA ALA A 504 -13.34 -4.99 20.20
C ALA A 504 -13.44 -3.84 21.22
N ASP A 505 -12.73 -3.98 22.35
CA ASP A 505 -12.64 -2.94 23.36
C ASP A 505 -11.31 -2.20 23.25
N LEU A 506 -11.34 -1.02 22.63
CA LEU A 506 -10.23 -0.09 22.49
C LEU A 506 -10.39 1.14 23.40
N SER A 507 -11.16 1.02 24.49
CA SER A 507 -11.36 2.14 25.42
C SER A 507 -10.02 2.63 25.97
N SER A 508 -9.87 3.96 25.99
CA SER A 508 -8.63 4.64 26.39
C SER A 508 -7.36 4.28 25.59
N ALA A 509 -7.47 3.54 24.47
CA ALA A 509 -6.32 3.18 23.67
C ALA A 509 -5.75 4.38 22.89
N SER A 510 -4.44 4.35 22.60
CA SER A 510 -3.77 5.37 21.79
C SER A 510 -3.58 4.89 20.35
N LEU A 511 -4.39 5.38 19.41
CA LEU A 511 -4.37 5.07 17.98
C LEU A 511 -3.86 6.25 17.13
N ARG A 512 -2.93 7.06 17.65
CA ARG A 512 -2.45 8.26 16.94
C ARG A 512 -1.80 7.84 15.62
N ASN A 513 -2.19 8.49 14.53
CA ASN A 513 -1.70 8.19 13.19
C ASN A 513 -1.89 6.72 12.73
N ALA A 514 -2.75 5.93 13.38
CA ALA A 514 -3.02 4.55 12.97
C ALA A 514 -3.74 4.49 11.60
N ASP A 515 -3.51 3.44 10.83
CA ASP A 515 -4.18 3.21 9.54
C ASP A 515 -5.33 2.22 9.68
N LEU A 516 -6.54 2.72 9.80
CA LEU A 516 -7.79 1.96 9.92
C LEU A 516 -8.58 1.97 8.60
N ARG A 517 -7.94 2.17 7.45
CA ARG A 517 -8.63 2.21 6.16
C ARG A 517 -9.39 0.91 5.93
N CYS A 518 -10.67 1.02 5.58
CA CYS A 518 -11.57 -0.12 5.35
C CYS A 518 -11.70 -1.10 6.54
N ALA A 519 -11.24 -0.74 7.75
CA ALA A 519 -11.38 -1.57 8.93
C ALA A 519 -12.84 -1.69 9.34
N ASN A 520 -13.16 -2.80 10.02
CA ASN A 520 -14.49 -3.05 10.55
C ASN A 520 -14.49 -2.89 12.08
N LEU A 521 -15.03 -1.77 12.56
CA LEU A 521 -15.12 -1.34 13.96
C LEU A 521 -16.58 -1.34 14.45
N ARG A 522 -17.47 -2.11 13.81
CA ARG A 522 -18.88 -2.16 14.23
C ARG A 522 -19.00 -2.56 15.69
N LEU A 523 -19.80 -1.83 16.46
CA LEU A 523 -20.03 -2.09 17.89
C LEU A 523 -18.74 -2.07 18.74
N ALA A 524 -17.62 -1.55 18.23
CA ALA A 524 -16.39 -1.44 19.00
C ALA A 524 -16.54 -0.36 20.09
N ASN A 525 -15.89 -0.56 21.23
CA ASN A 525 -15.75 0.45 22.26
C ASN A 525 -14.44 1.22 22.02
N LEU A 526 -14.54 2.52 21.74
CA LEU A 526 -13.45 3.47 21.55
C LEU A 526 -13.63 4.66 22.50
N ASN A 527 -14.38 4.49 23.61
CA ASN A 527 -14.59 5.54 24.59
C ASN A 527 -13.23 6.08 25.07
N SER A 528 -13.09 7.40 25.08
CA SER A 528 -11.86 8.09 25.49
C SER A 528 -10.59 7.72 24.70
N ALA A 529 -10.71 7.03 23.56
CA ALA A 529 -9.57 6.65 22.74
C ALA A 529 -8.96 7.87 22.03
N ASN A 530 -7.64 7.84 21.83
CA ASN A 530 -6.94 8.89 21.08
C ASN A 530 -6.68 8.44 19.63
N LEU A 531 -7.49 8.94 18.70
CA LEU A 531 -7.41 8.71 17.26
C LEU A 531 -6.88 9.94 16.48
N THR A 532 -6.11 10.83 17.13
CA THR A 532 -5.58 12.03 16.47
C THR A 532 -4.84 11.65 15.18
N ALA A 533 -5.22 12.29 14.07
CA ALA A 533 -4.67 12.06 12.74
C ALA A 533 -4.76 10.60 12.22
N ALA A 534 -5.64 9.76 12.77
CA ALA A 534 -5.86 8.41 12.27
C ALA A 534 -6.43 8.42 10.84
N LYS A 535 -6.02 7.46 10.01
CA LYS A 535 -6.51 7.28 8.63
C LYS A 535 -7.63 6.25 8.63
N MET A 536 -8.89 6.69 8.56
CA MET A 536 -10.06 5.81 8.68
C MET A 536 -10.89 5.72 7.41
N ARG A 537 -10.40 6.20 6.25
CA ARG A 537 -11.17 6.25 5.00
C ARG A 537 -11.92 4.93 4.72
N ARG A 538 -13.25 5.03 4.55
CA ARG A 538 -14.16 3.89 4.30
C ARG A 538 -14.23 2.83 5.41
N ALA A 539 -13.83 3.15 6.64
CA ALA A 539 -14.07 2.26 7.77
C ALA A 539 -15.57 2.11 8.06
N ASP A 540 -15.96 0.93 8.54
CA ASP A 540 -17.31 0.68 9.07
C ASP A 540 -17.25 0.82 10.60
N ILE A 541 -17.89 1.86 11.12
CA ILE A 541 -17.86 2.27 12.52
C ILE A 541 -19.31 2.35 13.06
N GLN A 542 -20.22 1.59 12.46
CA GLN A 542 -21.64 1.63 12.85
C GLN A 542 -21.82 1.20 14.30
N ARG A 543 -22.61 1.99 15.04
CA ARG A 543 -22.96 1.73 16.45
C ARG A 543 -21.76 1.55 17.38
N ALA A 544 -20.57 2.02 16.99
CA ALA A 544 -19.41 2.06 17.88
C ALA A 544 -19.59 3.17 18.93
N ASP A 545 -18.95 2.99 20.08
CA ASP A 545 -18.89 4.03 21.11
C ASP A 545 -17.56 4.79 21.01
N LEU A 546 -17.61 6.03 20.54
CA LEU A 546 -16.50 6.98 20.44
C LEU A 546 -16.72 8.17 21.39
N SER A 547 -17.55 8.02 22.43
CA SER A 547 -17.75 9.09 23.40
C SER A 547 -16.43 9.52 24.04
N HIS A 548 -16.24 10.83 24.21
CA HIS A 548 -15.00 11.44 24.70
C HIS A 548 -13.72 11.14 23.90
N ALA A 549 -13.82 10.51 22.72
CA ALA A 549 -12.64 10.19 21.91
C ALA A 549 -12.03 11.45 21.27
N ASN A 550 -10.71 11.46 21.09
CA ASN A 550 -10.01 12.50 20.33
C ASN A 550 -9.78 12.04 18.88
N LEU A 551 -10.56 12.57 17.95
CA LEU A 551 -10.51 12.33 16.50
C LEU A 551 -9.95 13.55 15.74
N SER A 552 -9.30 14.50 16.44
CA SER A 552 -8.80 15.72 15.81
C SER A 552 -7.87 15.39 14.65
N HIS A 553 -8.04 16.10 13.53
CA HIS A 553 -7.32 15.88 12.27
C HIS A 553 -7.47 14.49 11.62
N ALA A 554 -8.37 13.62 12.09
CA ALA A 554 -8.55 12.29 11.50
C ALA A 554 -9.12 12.35 10.08
N SER A 555 -8.74 11.38 9.23
CA SER A 555 -9.24 11.26 7.86
C SER A 555 -10.33 10.19 7.79
N MET A 556 -11.58 10.63 7.90
CA MET A 556 -12.78 9.78 7.97
C MET A 556 -13.65 9.86 6.69
N LYS A 557 -13.04 10.17 5.54
CA LYS A 557 -13.76 10.31 4.27
C LYS A 557 -14.51 9.02 3.91
N ALA A 558 -15.80 9.16 3.64
CA ALA A 558 -16.71 8.06 3.26
C ALA A 558 -16.79 6.90 4.28
N CYS A 559 -16.64 7.17 5.57
CA CYS A 559 -16.92 6.18 6.63
C CYS A 559 -18.42 5.95 6.82
N ASP A 560 -18.77 4.80 7.40
CA ASP A 560 -20.12 4.51 7.88
C ASP A 560 -20.16 4.61 9.41
N LEU A 561 -20.78 5.66 9.92
CA LEU A 561 -20.92 6.01 11.34
C LEU A 561 -22.39 5.92 11.80
N ARG A 562 -23.25 5.17 11.09
CA ARG A 562 -24.67 5.12 11.45
C ARG A 562 -24.87 4.65 12.88
N GLY A 563 -25.60 5.43 13.66
CA GLY A 563 -25.88 5.15 15.07
C GLY A 563 -24.66 5.12 15.98
N ALA A 564 -23.50 5.63 15.55
CA ALA A 564 -22.32 5.73 16.41
C ALA A 564 -22.54 6.78 17.52
N ASN A 565 -21.95 6.55 18.69
CA ASN A 565 -21.92 7.52 19.78
C ASN A 565 -20.61 8.31 19.72
N LEU A 566 -20.68 9.62 19.59
CA LEU A 566 -19.59 10.59 19.49
C LEU A 566 -19.82 11.74 20.50
N ASP A 567 -20.61 11.48 21.55
CA ASP A 567 -20.87 12.43 22.61
C ASP A 567 -19.56 12.95 23.21
N HIS A 568 -19.43 14.28 23.36
CA HIS A 568 -18.20 14.95 23.84
C HIS A 568 -16.90 14.64 23.06
N ALA A 569 -16.98 14.04 21.86
CA ALA A 569 -15.79 13.73 21.08
C ALA A 569 -15.15 14.98 20.48
N ASP A 570 -13.83 15.01 20.38
CA ASP A 570 -13.08 16.05 19.67
C ASP A 570 -12.88 15.66 18.21
N LEU A 571 -13.66 16.24 17.31
CA LEU A 571 -13.60 16.09 15.86
C LEU A 571 -13.06 17.34 15.17
N SER A 572 -12.30 18.20 15.87
CA SER A 572 -11.75 19.41 15.28
C SER A 572 -10.86 19.10 14.07
N HIS A 573 -11.05 19.84 12.98
CA HIS A 573 -10.34 19.64 11.71
C HIS A 573 -10.51 18.24 11.07
N VAL A 574 -11.50 17.44 11.47
CA VAL A 574 -11.73 16.11 10.88
C VAL A 574 -12.21 16.21 9.43
N ASN A 575 -11.84 15.23 8.60
CA ASN A 575 -12.40 15.08 7.26
C ASN A 575 -13.49 14.00 7.22
N LEU A 576 -14.75 14.41 7.21
CA LEU A 576 -15.95 13.58 7.13
C LEU A 576 -16.68 13.71 5.77
N CYS A 577 -15.98 14.15 4.72
CA CYS A 577 -16.57 14.27 3.38
C CYS A 577 -17.20 12.93 2.95
N TYR A 578 -18.44 12.96 2.46
CA TYR A 578 -19.22 11.78 2.04
C TYR A 578 -19.49 10.72 3.14
N ALA A 579 -19.22 11.02 4.41
CA ALA A 579 -19.50 10.09 5.50
C ALA A 579 -21.01 9.92 5.75
N ASN A 580 -21.38 8.79 6.34
CA ASN A 580 -22.75 8.47 6.71
C ASN A 580 -22.90 8.47 8.24
N LEU A 581 -23.40 9.56 8.80
CA LEU A 581 -23.59 9.81 10.23
C LEU A 581 -25.07 9.73 10.65
N CYS A 582 -25.91 9.05 9.87
CA CYS A 582 -27.33 9.00 10.16
C CYS A 582 -27.62 8.35 11.51
N TYR A 583 -28.49 8.98 12.30
CA TYR A 583 -28.80 8.58 13.69
C TYR A 583 -27.61 8.56 14.65
N ALA A 584 -26.45 9.13 14.27
CA ALA A 584 -25.32 9.24 15.17
C ALA A 584 -25.59 10.27 16.28
N ASN A 585 -25.06 10.01 17.47
CA ASN A 585 -25.08 10.97 18.57
C ASN A 585 -23.76 11.75 18.58
N LEU A 586 -23.78 13.05 18.35
CA LEU A 586 -22.66 13.99 18.39
C LEU A 586 -22.97 15.15 19.36
N SER A 587 -23.80 14.92 20.38
CA SER A 587 -24.07 15.92 21.42
C SER A 587 -22.78 16.40 22.07
N HIS A 588 -22.67 17.71 22.31
CA HIS A 588 -21.50 18.35 22.92
C HIS A 588 -20.16 18.12 22.18
N ALA A 589 -20.18 17.60 20.95
CA ALA A 589 -18.96 17.30 20.20
C ALA A 589 -18.30 18.58 19.67
N ASN A 590 -16.97 18.57 19.57
CA ASN A 590 -16.20 19.64 18.96
C ASN A 590 -15.94 19.34 17.47
N LEU A 591 -16.67 19.99 16.57
CA LEU A 591 -16.55 19.89 15.11
C LEU A 591 -15.96 21.17 14.49
N ARG A 592 -15.24 21.98 15.28
CA ARG A 592 -14.61 23.23 14.79
C ARG A 592 -13.77 22.96 13.54
N SER A 593 -14.05 23.71 12.47
CA SER A 593 -13.35 23.60 11.18
C SER A 593 -13.38 22.18 10.56
N ALA A 594 -14.37 21.36 10.89
CA ALA A 594 -14.56 20.04 10.29
C ALA A 594 -15.08 20.13 8.85
N GLU A 595 -14.70 19.15 8.03
CA GLU A 595 -15.07 19.05 6.62
C GLU A 595 -16.15 17.99 6.40
N LEU A 596 -17.42 18.39 6.34
CA LEU A 596 -18.59 17.51 6.25
C LEU A 596 -19.32 17.61 4.89
N ARG A 597 -18.66 18.11 3.85
CA ARG A 597 -19.27 18.25 2.51
C ARG A 597 -19.91 16.95 2.02
N ARG A 598 -21.15 17.04 1.54
CA ARG A 598 -21.94 15.91 1.01
C ARG A 598 -22.06 14.71 1.98
N SER A 599 -21.92 14.94 3.28
CA SER A 599 -22.20 13.92 4.30
C SER A 599 -23.71 13.69 4.47
N LYS A 600 -24.06 12.55 5.05
CA LYS A 600 -25.44 12.21 5.42
C LYS A 600 -25.56 12.29 6.94
N LEU A 601 -26.45 13.13 7.43
CA LEU A 601 -26.63 13.46 8.85
C LEU A 601 -28.12 13.42 9.23
N HIS A 602 -28.94 12.68 8.49
CA HIS A 602 -30.37 12.63 8.77
C HIS A 602 -30.63 12.06 10.17
N HIS A 603 -31.45 12.75 10.96
CA HIS A 603 -31.76 12.37 12.35
C HIS A 603 -30.54 12.20 13.26
N ALA A 604 -29.39 12.81 12.93
CA ALA A 604 -28.26 12.86 13.85
C ALA A 604 -28.54 13.87 14.97
N ASN A 605 -27.94 13.64 16.15
CA ASN A 605 -28.00 14.58 17.27
C ASN A 605 -26.70 15.37 17.36
N LEU A 606 -26.75 16.68 17.18
CA LEU A 606 -25.63 17.63 17.35
C LEU A 606 -26.01 18.73 18.36
N SER A 607 -26.88 18.42 19.32
CA SER A 607 -27.23 19.37 20.37
C SER A 607 -25.99 19.86 21.11
N GLU A 608 -25.88 21.16 21.31
CA GLU A 608 -24.75 21.83 22.00
C GLU A 608 -23.37 21.56 21.38
N ALA A 609 -23.31 21.05 20.14
CA ALA A 609 -22.04 20.83 19.45
C ALA A 609 -21.41 22.16 18.98
N ASN A 610 -20.08 22.20 18.92
CA ASN A 610 -19.34 23.33 18.36
C ASN A 610 -18.98 23.06 16.90
N LEU A 611 -19.61 23.77 15.97
CA LEU A 611 -19.37 23.70 14.52
C LEU A 611 -18.70 24.96 13.96
N ASP A 612 -18.06 25.82 14.78
CA ASP A 612 -17.45 27.07 14.28
C ASP A 612 -16.55 26.81 13.06
N ARG A 613 -16.89 27.47 11.93
CA ARG A 613 -16.22 27.35 10.62
C ARG A 613 -16.26 25.96 9.97
N ALA A 614 -17.14 25.07 10.40
CA ALA A 614 -17.33 23.79 9.72
C ALA A 614 -17.93 23.99 8.31
N ASN A 615 -17.63 23.07 7.40
CA ASN A 615 -18.16 23.08 6.04
C ASN A 615 -19.19 21.97 5.85
N LEU A 616 -20.47 22.33 5.76
CA LEU A 616 -21.59 21.41 5.57
C LEU A 616 -22.26 21.57 4.20
N THR A 617 -21.56 22.14 3.21
CA THR A 617 -22.11 22.34 1.88
C THR A 617 -22.62 21.03 1.28
N TYR A 618 -23.87 21.05 0.79
CA TYR A 618 -24.59 19.90 0.25
C TYR A 618 -24.78 18.71 1.21
N ALA A 619 -24.64 18.89 2.52
CA ALA A 619 -24.95 17.84 3.49
C ALA A 619 -26.47 17.59 3.57
N SER A 620 -26.85 16.35 3.84
CA SER A 620 -28.24 15.97 4.10
C SER A 620 -28.53 16.01 5.59
N LEU A 621 -29.27 17.01 6.05
CA LEU A 621 -29.47 17.38 7.46
C LEU A 621 -30.95 17.28 7.88
N LYS A 622 -31.77 16.49 7.16
CA LYS A 622 -33.21 16.36 7.44
C LYS A 622 -33.42 15.80 8.85
N GLY A 623 -34.27 16.46 9.64
CA GLY A 623 -34.61 16.02 10.99
C GLY A 623 -33.45 16.01 11.98
N ILE A 624 -32.37 16.75 11.70
CA ILE A 624 -31.21 16.85 12.59
C ILE A 624 -31.56 17.65 13.85
N ASN A 625 -30.99 17.28 15.00
CA ASN A 625 -31.03 18.13 16.19
C ASN A 625 -29.75 18.96 16.28
N LEU A 626 -29.87 20.28 16.25
CA LEU A 626 -28.82 21.28 16.38
C LEU A 626 -29.16 22.28 17.50
N SER A 627 -30.05 21.91 18.43
CA SER A 627 -30.43 22.76 19.56
C SER A 627 -29.20 23.19 20.38
N GLY A 628 -29.08 24.50 20.64
CA GLY A 628 -27.96 25.09 21.38
C GLY A 628 -26.59 24.99 20.68
N ALA A 629 -26.51 24.50 19.44
CA ALA A 629 -25.22 24.33 18.75
C ALA A 629 -24.58 25.67 18.36
N ASP A 630 -23.25 25.74 18.40
CA ASP A 630 -22.50 26.87 17.84
C ASP A 630 -22.23 26.65 16.34
N LEU A 631 -23.00 27.32 15.50
CA LEU A 631 -22.88 27.26 14.04
C LEU A 631 -22.18 28.51 13.48
N THR A 632 -21.47 29.28 14.29
CA THR A 632 -20.85 30.54 13.86
C THR A 632 -19.99 30.34 12.60
N ARG A 633 -20.21 31.18 11.58
CA ARG A 633 -19.48 31.17 10.28
C ARG A 633 -19.53 29.84 9.51
N VAL A 634 -20.55 29.03 9.72
CA VAL A 634 -20.77 27.79 8.95
C VAL A 634 -21.35 28.09 7.57
N ASP A 635 -20.94 27.30 6.56
CA ASP A 635 -21.58 27.28 5.24
C ASP A 635 -22.56 26.10 5.12
N LEU A 636 -23.86 26.42 5.05
CA LEU A 636 -25.00 25.50 4.90
C LEU A 636 -25.74 25.71 3.57
N SER A 637 -25.12 26.40 2.61
CA SER A 637 -25.75 26.72 1.33
C SER A 637 -26.18 25.47 0.56
N GLY A 638 -27.41 25.51 0.02
CA GLY A 638 -28.03 24.41 -0.73
C GLY A 638 -28.30 23.12 0.07
N GLY A 639 -28.14 23.13 1.39
CA GLY A 639 -28.43 21.99 2.26
C GLY A 639 -29.93 21.72 2.46
N ASN A 640 -30.26 20.54 2.99
CA ASN A 640 -31.63 20.20 3.40
C ASN A 640 -31.73 20.08 4.92
N LEU A 641 -32.30 21.10 5.57
CA LEU A 641 -32.57 21.22 7.00
C LEU A 641 -34.08 21.10 7.30
N SER A 642 -34.87 20.47 6.44
CA SER A 642 -36.30 20.30 6.72
C SER A 642 -36.50 19.49 8.01
N ASP A 643 -37.48 19.89 8.81
CA ASP A 643 -37.81 19.27 10.11
C ASP A 643 -36.65 19.32 11.15
N ALA A 644 -35.64 20.17 10.96
CA ALA A 644 -34.50 20.31 11.88
C ALA A 644 -34.87 21.10 13.14
N ASP A 645 -34.25 20.77 14.27
CA ASP A 645 -34.30 21.58 15.49
C ASP A 645 -33.03 22.44 15.58
N LEU A 646 -33.18 23.75 15.49
CA LEU A 646 -32.13 24.78 15.60
C LEU A 646 -32.41 25.72 16.79
N SER A 647 -33.23 25.28 17.75
CA SER A 647 -33.61 26.12 18.89
C SER A 647 -32.39 26.54 19.70
N ASN A 648 -32.32 27.81 20.08
CA ASN A 648 -31.21 28.43 20.81
C ASN A 648 -29.83 28.31 20.14
N ALA A 649 -29.76 27.96 18.85
CA ALA A 649 -28.48 27.83 18.15
C ALA A 649 -27.82 29.20 17.86
N LEU A 650 -26.49 29.23 17.84
CA LEU A 650 -25.71 30.42 17.48
C LEU A 650 -25.44 30.42 15.97
N LEU A 651 -26.26 31.13 15.20
CA LEU A 651 -26.19 31.19 13.73
C LEU A 651 -25.47 32.44 13.21
N ARG A 652 -24.52 33.00 13.96
CA ARG A 652 -23.87 34.26 13.59
C ARG A 652 -23.04 34.12 12.31
N HIS A 653 -23.29 34.99 11.32
CA HIS A 653 -22.60 34.98 10.02
C HIS A 653 -22.69 33.65 9.25
N VAL A 654 -23.79 32.90 9.41
CA VAL A 654 -24.01 31.64 8.69
C VAL A 654 -24.52 31.89 7.28
N ASN A 655 -24.08 31.08 6.32
CA ASN A 655 -24.61 31.08 4.96
C ASN A 655 -25.73 30.03 4.78
N LEU A 656 -27.00 30.47 4.75
CA LEU A 656 -28.19 29.66 4.50
C LEU A 656 -28.78 29.92 3.09
N ASN A 657 -27.95 30.34 2.13
CA ASN A 657 -28.43 30.60 0.78
C ASN A 657 -29.00 29.34 0.11
N GLY A 658 -30.26 29.40 -0.34
CA GLY A 658 -30.91 28.29 -1.05
C GLY A 658 -31.20 27.05 -0.20
N THR A 659 -31.05 27.14 1.12
CA THR A 659 -31.24 26.01 2.04
C THR A 659 -32.72 25.71 2.26
N ASN A 660 -33.10 24.44 2.41
CA ASN A 660 -34.47 24.07 2.74
C ASN A 660 -34.66 24.00 4.26
N LEU A 661 -35.39 24.95 4.84
CA LEU A 661 -35.71 25.05 6.27
C LEU A 661 -37.16 24.66 6.58
N SER A 662 -37.91 24.09 5.63
CA SER A 662 -39.33 23.79 5.83
C SER A 662 -39.58 23.00 7.13
N ASN A 663 -40.50 23.48 7.98
CA ASN A 663 -40.82 22.94 9.31
C ASN A 663 -39.66 22.92 10.33
N ALA A 664 -38.56 23.64 10.11
CA ALA A 664 -37.49 23.73 11.09
C ALA A 664 -37.88 24.63 12.28
N ASN A 665 -37.35 24.33 13.47
CA ASN A 665 -37.52 25.16 14.67
C ASN A 665 -36.30 26.06 14.87
N LEU A 666 -36.44 27.38 14.73
CA LEU A 666 -35.38 28.36 15.01
C LEU A 666 -35.65 29.19 16.28
N SER A 667 -36.58 28.79 17.16
CA SER A 667 -36.86 29.54 18.39
C SER A 667 -35.61 29.85 19.21
N GLY A 668 -35.43 31.10 19.64
CA GLY A 668 -34.27 31.56 20.43
C GLY A 668 -32.94 31.61 19.67
N ALA A 669 -32.90 31.28 18.38
CA ALA A 669 -31.65 31.27 17.62
C ALA A 669 -31.12 32.69 17.35
N ASN A 670 -29.78 32.85 17.40
CA ASN A 670 -29.10 34.10 17.09
C ASN A 670 -28.69 34.17 15.62
N LEU A 671 -29.42 34.96 14.84
CA LEU A 671 -29.31 35.06 13.39
C LEU A 671 -28.47 36.25 12.89
N PHE A 672 -27.70 36.93 13.77
CA PHE A 672 -26.94 38.12 13.38
C PHE A 672 -26.01 37.88 12.18
N GLY A 673 -26.23 38.62 11.10
CA GLY A 673 -25.42 38.53 9.87
C GLY A 673 -25.62 37.24 9.06
N THR A 674 -26.69 36.48 9.32
CA THR A 674 -27.04 35.27 8.57
C THR A 674 -27.55 35.60 7.18
N ASN A 675 -27.10 34.87 6.17
CA ASN A 675 -27.61 35.00 4.81
C ASN A 675 -28.77 34.01 4.56
N LEU A 676 -30.01 34.48 4.60
CA LEU A 676 -31.23 33.69 4.34
C LEU A 676 -31.73 33.77 2.88
N SER A 677 -30.96 34.38 1.97
CA SER A 677 -31.43 34.58 0.60
C SER A 677 -31.81 33.27 -0.10
N ARG A 678 -32.99 33.22 -0.73
CA ARG A 678 -33.53 32.02 -1.42
C ARG A 678 -33.76 30.80 -0.52
N ALA A 679 -33.69 30.93 0.81
CA ALA A 679 -34.04 29.85 1.71
C ALA A 679 -35.53 29.49 1.57
N LYS A 680 -35.87 28.21 1.72
CA LYS A 680 -37.28 27.76 1.74
C LYS A 680 -37.73 27.67 3.20
N VAL A 681 -38.61 28.56 3.61
CA VAL A 681 -38.96 28.75 5.04
C VAL A 681 -40.40 28.35 5.39
N LYS A 682 -41.11 27.64 4.52
CA LYS A 682 -42.50 27.24 4.78
C LYS A 682 -42.63 26.40 6.06
N GLY A 683 -43.46 26.85 7.00
CA GLY A 683 -43.68 26.19 8.29
C GLY A 683 -42.51 26.32 9.27
N THR A 684 -41.49 27.11 8.94
CA THR A 684 -40.34 27.34 9.85
C THR A 684 -40.79 28.18 11.02
N TYR A 685 -40.43 27.78 12.24
CA TYR A 685 -40.82 28.47 13.46
C TYR A 685 -39.75 29.46 13.91
N PHE A 686 -40.11 30.73 14.02
CA PHE A 686 -39.29 31.80 14.57
C PHE A 686 -40.00 32.37 15.80
N SER A 687 -39.29 32.46 16.92
CA SER A 687 -39.78 33.03 18.18
C SER A 687 -38.58 33.49 18.98
N LYS A 688 -38.61 34.68 19.58
CA LYS A 688 -37.52 35.23 20.42
C LYS A 688 -36.14 35.22 19.73
N ASN A 689 -36.10 35.49 18.42
CA ASN A 689 -34.87 35.51 17.63
C ASN A 689 -34.14 36.84 17.72
N SER A 690 -32.80 36.81 17.80
CA SER A 690 -31.98 38.02 17.69
C SER A 690 -31.37 38.16 16.29
N GLY A 691 -31.26 39.38 15.77
CA GLY A 691 -30.53 39.66 14.53
C GLY A 691 -31.35 39.59 13.23
N LEU A 692 -32.68 39.46 13.34
CA LEU A 692 -33.63 39.70 12.23
C LEU A 692 -34.12 41.15 12.26
N SER A 693 -34.17 41.82 11.12
CA SER A 693 -34.86 43.11 10.99
C SER A 693 -36.36 42.91 10.76
N GLU A 694 -37.16 43.95 11.03
CA GLU A 694 -38.62 43.91 10.78
C GLU A 694 -38.97 43.63 9.32
N GLU A 695 -38.20 44.19 8.37
CA GLU A 695 -38.34 43.89 6.94
C GLU A 695 -38.12 42.40 6.64
N MET A 696 -37.10 41.79 7.24
CA MET A 696 -36.83 40.36 7.06
C MET A 696 -37.94 39.49 7.64
N LYS A 697 -38.50 39.85 8.81
CA LYS A 697 -39.61 39.12 9.42
C LYS A 697 -40.83 39.08 8.48
N LEU A 698 -41.24 40.24 7.95
CA LEU A 698 -42.35 40.35 7.00
C LEU A 698 -42.13 39.50 5.74
N GLU A 699 -40.91 39.51 5.18
CA GLU A 699 -40.56 38.68 4.02
C GLU A 699 -40.65 37.17 4.34
N LEU A 700 -40.23 36.76 5.53
CA LEU A 700 -40.27 35.36 5.97
C LEU A 700 -41.72 34.89 6.18
N GLU A 701 -42.59 35.71 6.79
CA GLU A 701 -44.02 35.40 6.95
C GLU A 701 -44.72 35.23 5.60
N GLN A 702 -44.45 36.12 4.63
CA GLN A 702 -45.00 36.00 3.26
C GLN A 702 -44.58 34.70 2.56
N GLN A 703 -43.40 34.17 2.92
CA GLN A 703 -42.90 32.88 2.43
C GLN A 703 -43.46 31.67 3.21
N GLY A 704 -44.34 31.91 4.18
CA GLY A 704 -45.03 30.90 4.97
C GLY A 704 -44.29 30.47 6.23
N ALA A 705 -43.34 31.26 6.73
CA ALA A 705 -42.78 31.06 8.07
C ALA A 705 -43.82 31.42 9.16
N ILE A 706 -43.66 30.84 10.34
CA ILE A 706 -44.47 31.12 11.53
C ILE A 706 -43.60 31.98 12.44
N ILE A 707 -43.99 33.23 12.65
CA ILE A 707 -43.31 34.15 13.56
C ILE A 707 -44.22 34.40 14.76
N GLU A 708 -43.70 34.11 15.96
CA GLU A 708 -44.34 34.42 17.23
C GLU A 708 -43.58 35.59 17.88
N GLU A 709 -44.22 36.74 17.94
CA GLU A 709 -43.71 37.89 18.70
C GLU A 709 -44.19 37.80 20.13
N GLU A 710 -43.38 38.23 21.10
CA GLU A 710 -43.87 38.43 22.46
C GLU A 710 -45.02 39.42 22.37
N SER A 711 -46.24 38.97 22.66
CA SER A 711 -47.31 39.89 23.01
C SER A 711 -46.77 40.67 24.20
N ASP A 712 -46.52 41.97 24.02
CA ASP A 712 -46.45 42.90 25.13
C ASP A 712 -47.68 42.60 25.99
N ALA A 713 -47.45 41.92 27.12
CA ALA A 713 -48.42 41.85 28.16
C ALA A 713 -48.60 43.30 28.60
N ILE A 714 -49.62 43.92 28.05
CA ILE A 714 -50.14 45.21 28.46
C ILE A 714 -50.30 45.12 29.98
N GLU A 715 -49.35 45.69 30.73
CA GLU A 715 -49.55 46.11 32.12
C GLU A 715 -50.55 47.27 32.12
N ASP A 716 -51.78 47.03 31.69
CA ASP A 716 -52.96 47.83 32.00
C ASP A 716 -53.92 46.91 32.73
N SER A 717 -53.82 46.87 34.05
CA SER A 717 -54.98 46.78 34.93
C SER A 717 -54.63 47.04 36.39
N PHE A 718 -54.94 48.27 36.80
CA PHE A 718 -55.56 48.73 38.06
C PHE A 718 -54.97 48.35 39.42
#